data_AF-A0A3B0ZLQ5-F1
#
_entry.id   AF-A0A3B0ZLQ5-F1
#
_cell.length_a   1.000
_cell.length_b   1.000
_cell.length_c   1.000
_cell.angle_alpha   90.00
_cell.angle_beta   90.00
_cell.angle_gamma   90.00
#
_symmetry.space_group_name_H-M   'P 1'
#
loop_
_entity.id
_entity.type
_entity.pdbx_description
1 polymer ?
#
loop_
_entity_poly.entity_id
_entity_poly.type
_entity_poly.pdbx_seq_one_letter_code
_entity_poly.pdbx_strand_id
1 'polypeptide(L)'
;GQILVSGQIDASGVQAGKVELNAGQNLQLVSGALIDASASAAQEDGGEVILRSRNGFVTAGQSTDAVAPVIDVNGGQQGEKGIVRMEASRAADNLSLQVNPIFARVKGAARIEVAGNKRYSDVDTITNAFLGADGDAPGASVRGDVAQFMTQAPVLNAAIDARQTGLVRVIPGIEIRSKSGADLTVAEAVDLFAWRDGGEPGILRLVAGKDLIVANDLSDGVAKRLSGRFLDNTPSNNDFVLGLMQGPSWTYQLVSGADNRSRTNNAALADVASANPLAVVRNKAGSVKLSDGVRVRTGTGDIQIVASGNLEYGGKKAAIATLGEDAGFGNIQLDDPFDLVQDGRVSDAFYADFLLGSAGFGKNGGDIRVEVGGDINGPGSDQLTTDWLVSLGGDPGTLLSPPTAWAIKFEEFRQNLGTLGGGDVKLSVAGDINDLSVVLPTTGQPIGPGFVFDAGLIKFSASGLNGVKVQGGGDLTIEDRGDIHGGSYLLAKGNGQIRTEGSFTSDTKQQLNPILSLGEAQLGITAGKGAAIETIFNFSVLERPKLIDAFGSTVRNSQSVYFTYGQGSRVSVNALSGNVFLDNSFEAGAPLREKIQQSQSAASISTGEQRLLTTYPGTFSARAYSGDILIQGDFQLYSDPQGSLELLADGNIADLGLKNKNAALGPTNIVTIRQLDVDPVLGLPTVQVPTPASSLAAVLGVLKKAPQGPEEQKWHALTPVHSGDTRPSRLVARKGGIGKVRDDSIGFTLLTAEQTLISAGGDINNLNLEIQHVSPQDSSLIQAGGSIRFDANRDPSGNFIQVGNQNFSITGPGRAAFIAGKDIDLGTSDGIVSTGNLRNLNLPDQGADLTVLASVGDTPPDYTAFFNQFVQQ
;
A
#
# COMPACT_ATOMS: atom_id res chain seq x y z
N GLY A 1 23.10 27.26 -16.31
CA GLY A 1 24.38 27.67 -15.69
C GLY A 1 25.24 26.45 -15.42
N GLN A 2 26.45 26.68 -14.89
CA GLN A 2 27.34 25.63 -14.36
C GLN A 2 27.03 25.37 -12.88
N ILE A 3 27.33 24.18 -12.38
CA ILE A 3 27.27 23.83 -10.95
C ILE A 3 28.68 23.46 -10.48
N LEU A 4 29.13 24.07 -9.38
CA LEU A 4 30.39 23.76 -8.71
C LEU A 4 30.10 23.41 -7.25
N VAL A 5 30.41 22.19 -6.82
CA VAL A 5 30.25 21.74 -5.43
C VAL A 5 31.62 21.66 -4.78
N SER A 6 31.83 22.48 -3.76
CA SER A 6 33.09 22.55 -2.99
C SER A 6 32.93 22.24 -1.49
N GLY A 7 31.70 22.03 -1.03
CA GLY A 7 31.36 21.74 0.36
C GLY A 7 30.53 20.47 0.49
N GLN A 8 29.73 20.40 1.57
CA GLN A 8 28.84 19.27 1.86
C GLN A 8 27.42 19.54 1.37
N ILE A 9 26.82 18.55 0.72
CA ILE A 9 25.38 18.41 0.52
C ILE A 9 24.98 17.17 1.30
N ASP A 10 24.08 17.35 2.27
CA ASP A 10 23.66 16.28 3.19
C ASP A 10 22.16 16.04 3.06
N ALA A 11 21.82 14.85 2.59
CA ALA A 11 20.50 14.27 2.51
C ALA A 11 20.49 12.90 3.21
N SER A 12 21.42 12.65 4.15
CA SER A 12 21.44 11.44 4.96
C SER A 12 20.31 11.44 5.98
N GLY A 13 19.89 10.26 6.43
CA GLY A 13 18.75 10.15 7.34
C GLY A 13 18.56 8.76 7.93
N VAL A 14 17.42 8.56 8.60
CA VAL A 14 16.95 7.23 9.03
C VAL A 14 16.80 6.36 7.79
N GLN A 15 16.02 6.84 6.83
CA GLN A 15 15.97 6.40 5.44
C GLN A 15 16.91 7.27 4.60
N ALA A 16 17.43 6.73 3.51
CA ALA A 16 18.31 7.48 2.63
C ALA A 16 17.57 8.55 1.83
N GLY A 17 18.23 9.68 1.57
CA GLY A 17 17.70 10.73 0.71
C GLY A 17 18.10 10.60 -0.77
N LYS A 18 17.66 11.58 -1.55
CA LYS A 18 18.03 11.76 -2.96
C LYS A 18 18.66 13.12 -3.19
N VAL A 19 19.80 13.15 -3.87
CA VAL A 19 20.46 14.38 -4.33
C VAL A 19 20.46 14.41 -5.85
N GLU A 20 19.76 15.37 -6.45
CA GLU A 20 19.75 15.58 -7.89
C GLU A 20 20.31 16.97 -8.25
N LEU A 21 21.42 16.98 -9.01
CA LEU A 21 22.07 18.21 -9.46
C LEU A 21 21.98 18.33 -10.99
N ASN A 22 21.29 19.37 -11.45
CA ASN A 22 21.00 19.62 -12.86
C ASN A 22 21.73 20.85 -13.39
N ALA A 23 22.83 20.65 -14.11
CA ALA A 23 23.57 21.74 -14.75
C ALA A 23 23.18 21.89 -16.24
N GLY A 24 23.00 23.14 -16.68
CA GLY A 24 22.81 23.43 -18.10
C GLY A 24 24.12 23.32 -18.89
N GLN A 25 25.24 23.56 -18.20
CA GLN A 25 26.61 23.44 -18.69
C GLN A 25 27.36 22.49 -17.74
N ASN A 26 28.65 22.70 -17.49
CA ASN A 26 29.45 21.82 -16.63
C ASN A 26 28.90 21.66 -15.20
N LEU A 27 29.03 20.45 -14.67
CA LEU A 27 28.85 20.10 -13.26
C LEU A 27 30.17 19.54 -12.73
N GLN A 28 30.70 20.11 -11.65
CA GLN A 28 31.95 19.66 -11.05
C GLN A 28 31.87 19.50 -9.54
N LEU A 29 32.30 18.35 -9.03
CA LEU A 29 32.67 18.13 -7.63
C LEU A 29 34.18 18.37 -7.50
N VAL A 30 34.60 19.33 -6.67
CA VAL A 30 36.03 19.68 -6.47
C VAL A 30 36.61 19.10 -5.20
N SER A 31 37.94 19.14 -5.07
CA SER A 31 38.70 18.68 -3.89
C SER A 31 37.98 19.00 -2.56
N GLY A 32 37.67 17.96 -1.79
CA GLY A 32 37.03 18.03 -0.48
C GLY A 32 35.50 18.04 -0.47
N ALA A 33 34.83 18.07 -1.63
CA ALA A 33 33.37 18.02 -1.69
C ALA A 33 32.80 16.70 -1.14
N LEU A 34 31.64 16.77 -0.48
CA LEU A 34 30.91 15.63 0.06
C LEU A 34 29.45 15.71 -0.38
N ILE A 35 28.94 14.63 -0.96
CA ILE A 35 27.50 14.39 -1.12
C ILE A 35 27.18 13.18 -0.26
N ASP A 36 26.33 13.37 0.75
CA ASP A 36 25.87 12.31 1.64
C ASP A 36 24.37 12.10 1.43
N ALA A 37 23.98 10.88 1.07
CA ALA A 37 22.60 10.43 0.92
C ALA A 37 22.45 9.05 1.56
N SER A 38 23.18 8.79 2.65
CA SER A 38 23.17 7.49 3.32
C SER A 38 21.96 7.28 4.24
N ALA A 39 21.56 6.02 4.41
CA ALA A 39 20.61 5.58 5.43
C ALA A 39 21.34 5.13 6.69
N SER A 40 20.66 5.27 7.84
CA SER A 40 21.21 4.86 9.15
C SER A 40 20.44 3.73 9.83
N ALA A 41 19.17 3.50 9.48
CA ALA A 41 18.37 2.42 10.06
C ALA A 41 18.59 1.07 9.36
N ALA A 42 18.48 -0.02 10.11
CA ALA A 42 18.60 -1.36 9.54
C ALA A 42 17.50 -1.63 8.49
N GLN A 43 17.85 -2.39 7.45
CA GLN A 43 17.00 -2.74 6.31
C GLN A 43 16.58 -1.57 5.40
N GLU A 44 17.06 -0.35 5.67
CA GLU A 44 16.83 0.80 4.77
C GLU A 44 17.88 0.84 3.67
N ASP A 45 17.40 0.97 2.43
CA ASP A 45 18.24 1.00 1.23
C ASP A 45 19.09 2.29 1.15
N GLY A 46 20.20 2.20 0.42
CA GLY A 46 21.07 3.34 0.16
C GLY A 46 20.45 4.36 -0.78
N GLY A 47 20.85 5.62 -0.64
CA GLY A 47 20.22 6.72 -1.39
C GLY A 47 20.61 6.83 -2.85
N GLU A 48 20.07 7.86 -3.49
CA GLU A 48 20.32 8.14 -4.90
C GLU A 48 21.03 9.48 -5.11
N VAL A 49 22.14 9.46 -5.87
CA VAL A 49 22.83 10.68 -6.29
C VAL A 49 22.85 10.75 -7.81
N ILE A 50 22.17 11.75 -8.37
CA ILE A 50 22.11 12.02 -9.82
C ILE A 50 22.85 13.31 -10.14
N LEU A 51 23.90 13.21 -10.97
CA LEU A 51 24.68 14.34 -11.46
C LEU A 51 24.45 14.49 -12.97
N ARG A 52 23.80 15.57 -13.39
CA ARG A 52 23.42 15.77 -14.79
C ARG A 52 24.02 17.05 -15.37
N SER A 53 24.54 16.93 -16.59
CA SER A 53 24.93 18.06 -17.43
C SER A 53 24.22 17.98 -18.78
N ARG A 54 23.56 19.08 -19.18
CA ARG A 54 22.81 19.13 -20.45
C ARG A 54 23.69 19.40 -21.67
N ASN A 55 24.60 20.37 -21.61
CA ASN A 55 25.44 20.81 -22.74
C ASN A 55 26.94 20.90 -22.37
N GLY A 56 27.36 20.38 -21.21
CA GLY A 56 28.76 20.39 -20.75
C GLY A 56 29.20 19.05 -20.16
N PHE A 57 30.27 19.06 -19.37
CA PHE A 57 30.83 17.86 -18.73
C PHE A 57 30.30 17.63 -17.33
N VAL A 58 30.15 16.35 -16.94
CA VAL A 58 30.10 15.94 -15.53
C VAL A 58 31.51 15.53 -15.09
N THR A 59 32.01 16.13 -14.01
CA THR A 59 33.34 15.86 -13.44
C THR A 59 33.22 15.57 -11.95
N ALA A 60 33.44 14.31 -11.55
CA ALA A 60 33.45 13.88 -10.16
C ALA A 60 34.90 13.70 -9.67
N GLY A 61 35.51 14.82 -9.27
CA GLY A 61 36.91 14.89 -8.86
C GLY A 61 37.92 14.88 -10.01
N GLN A 62 39.19 15.09 -9.67
CA GLN A 62 40.35 15.12 -10.56
C GLN A 62 41.56 14.42 -9.91
N SER A 63 42.52 13.98 -10.72
CA SER A 63 43.76 13.36 -10.22
C SER A 63 44.62 14.29 -9.37
N THR A 64 44.44 15.60 -9.53
CA THR A 64 45.15 16.66 -8.80
C THR A 64 44.44 17.10 -7.52
N ASP A 65 43.30 16.51 -7.16
CA ASP A 65 42.60 16.87 -5.93
C ASP A 65 43.43 16.51 -4.69
N ALA A 66 43.64 17.48 -3.80
CA ALA A 66 44.34 17.25 -2.54
C ALA A 66 43.56 16.28 -1.63
N VAL A 67 42.24 16.37 -1.66
CA VAL A 67 41.31 15.43 -1.02
C VAL A 67 40.25 15.05 -2.05
N ALA A 68 40.21 13.79 -2.46
CA ALA A 68 39.22 13.31 -3.41
C ALA A 68 37.78 13.57 -2.89
N PRO A 69 36.85 14.06 -3.74
CA PRO A 69 35.45 14.18 -3.36
C PRO A 69 34.86 12.85 -2.89
N VAL A 70 33.82 12.90 -2.07
CA VAL A 70 33.11 11.71 -1.57
C VAL A 70 31.65 11.78 -1.98
N ILE A 71 31.14 10.64 -2.45
CA ILE A 71 29.70 10.41 -2.66
C ILE A 71 29.33 9.21 -1.78
N ASP A 72 28.50 9.42 -0.78
CA ASP A 72 28.08 8.41 0.19
C ASP A 72 26.61 8.06 -0.03
N VAL A 73 26.35 6.83 -0.47
CA VAL A 73 25.00 6.28 -0.70
C VAL A 73 24.85 4.94 0.03
N ASN A 74 25.48 4.79 1.20
CA ASN A 74 25.35 3.57 1.99
C ASN A 74 23.90 3.36 2.42
N GLY A 75 23.41 2.13 2.26
CA GLY A 75 22.24 1.65 2.99
C GLY A 75 22.60 1.36 4.44
N GLY A 76 21.58 1.22 5.27
CA GLY A 76 21.76 0.77 6.63
C GLY A 76 22.10 -0.72 6.71
N GLN A 77 22.19 -1.26 7.92
CA GLN A 77 22.55 -2.68 8.10
C GLN A 77 21.54 -3.59 7.39
N GLN A 78 21.98 -4.44 6.45
CA GLN A 78 21.12 -5.30 5.61
C GLN A 78 20.22 -4.55 4.62
N GLY A 79 20.35 -3.24 4.45
CA GLY A 79 19.71 -2.52 3.36
C GLY A 79 20.40 -2.77 2.02
N GLU A 80 19.66 -2.60 0.94
CA GLU A 80 20.24 -2.64 -0.40
C GLU A 80 21.18 -1.45 -0.63
N LYS A 81 22.04 -1.60 -1.63
CA LYS A 81 23.04 -0.59 -1.97
C LYS A 81 22.39 0.57 -2.74
N GLY A 82 22.89 1.79 -2.52
CA GLY A 82 22.42 2.97 -3.23
C GLY A 82 22.88 3.07 -4.68
N ILE A 83 22.43 4.13 -5.35
CA ILE A 83 22.66 4.38 -6.77
C ILE A 83 23.41 5.71 -6.96
N VAL A 84 24.47 5.68 -7.76
CA VAL A 84 25.11 6.89 -8.28
C VAL A 84 24.97 6.91 -9.78
N ARG A 85 24.37 7.98 -10.31
CA ARG A 85 24.11 8.16 -11.73
C ARG A 85 24.73 9.46 -12.23
N MET A 86 25.46 9.38 -13.32
CA MET A 86 26.03 10.52 -14.04
C MET A 86 25.45 10.55 -15.45
N GLU A 87 24.85 11.67 -15.82
CA GLU A 87 24.19 11.86 -17.10
C GLU A 87 24.83 13.01 -17.88
N ALA A 88 25.31 12.74 -19.09
CA ALA A 88 25.82 13.76 -19.98
C ALA A 88 25.54 13.42 -21.45
N SER A 89 25.62 14.41 -22.34
CA SER A 89 25.43 14.18 -23.77
C SER A 89 26.47 13.24 -24.36
N ARG A 90 26.07 12.44 -25.33
CA ARG A 90 27.01 11.80 -26.26
C ARG A 90 27.71 12.86 -27.11
N ALA A 91 28.94 12.58 -27.54
CA ALA A 91 29.61 13.39 -28.54
C ALA A 91 28.94 13.23 -29.92
N ALA A 92 29.26 14.14 -30.84
CA ALA A 92 28.68 14.18 -32.18
C ALA A 92 28.95 12.90 -33.00
N ASP A 93 30.03 12.19 -32.70
CA ASP A 93 30.40 10.91 -33.33
C ASP A 93 29.56 9.72 -32.84
N ASN A 94 28.76 9.90 -31.77
CA ASN A 94 28.00 8.85 -31.09
C ASN A 94 28.86 7.72 -30.49
N LEU A 95 30.18 7.93 -30.33
CA LEU A 95 31.13 6.94 -29.81
C LEU A 95 31.68 7.29 -28.43
N SER A 96 31.58 8.56 -28.02
CA SER A 96 32.02 9.03 -26.70
C SER A 96 30.93 9.82 -25.98
N LEU A 97 31.17 10.22 -24.73
CA LEU A 97 30.26 11.04 -23.93
C LEU A 97 31.01 12.08 -23.08
N GLN A 98 30.27 13.09 -22.62
CA GLN A 98 30.81 14.22 -21.86
C GLN A 98 30.90 13.93 -20.34
N VAL A 99 31.44 12.78 -19.95
CA VAL A 99 31.74 12.44 -18.54
C VAL A 99 33.24 12.21 -18.41
N ASN A 100 33.87 12.97 -17.52
CA ASN A 100 35.30 12.84 -17.25
C ASN A 100 35.58 11.64 -16.32
N PRO A 101 36.84 11.14 -16.27
CA PRO A 101 37.21 10.06 -15.36
C PRO A 101 36.85 10.39 -13.90
N ILE A 102 36.29 9.40 -13.21
CA ILE A 102 35.72 9.55 -11.85
C ILE A 102 36.84 9.33 -10.83
N PHE A 103 37.27 10.40 -10.18
CA PHE A 103 38.25 10.36 -9.08
C PHE A 103 37.60 10.42 -7.69
N ALA A 104 36.31 10.73 -7.61
CA ALA A 104 35.53 10.71 -6.37
C ALA A 104 35.52 9.30 -5.73
N ARG A 105 35.54 9.26 -4.40
CA ARG A 105 35.32 8.03 -3.62
C ARG A 105 33.82 7.82 -3.47
N VAL A 106 33.31 6.78 -4.12
CA VAL A 106 31.91 6.36 -3.99
C VAL A 106 31.82 5.26 -2.94
N LYS A 107 30.91 5.41 -1.98
CA LYS A 107 30.61 4.41 -0.95
C LYS A 107 29.17 3.95 -1.06
N GLY A 108 28.91 2.69 -0.73
CA GLY A 108 27.55 2.16 -0.65
C GLY A 108 26.87 1.85 -1.97
N ALA A 109 27.45 2.20 -3.12
CA ALA A 109 26.82 2.00 -4.43
C ALA A 109 26.95 0.56 -4.95
N ALA A 110 25.88 0.01 -5.54
CA ALA A 110 25.93 -1.27 -6.24
C ALA A 110 26.69 -1.18 -7.56
N ARG A 111 26.50 -0.05 -8.26
CA ARG A 111 27.10 0.30 -9.54
C ARG A 111 27.08 1.82 -9.69
N ILE A 112 27.94 2.34 -10.56
CA ILE A 112 27.95 3.74 -10.96
C ILE A 112 27.47 3.81 -12.40
N GLU A 113 26.25 4.31 -12.59
CA GLU A 113 25.63 4.42 -13.91
C GLU A 113 26.11 5.67 -14.63
N VAL A 114 26.63 5.49 -15.84
CA VAL A 114 27.11 6.58 -16.66
C VAL A 114 26.31 6.61 -17.97
N ALA A 115 25.28 7.44 -18.02
CA ALA A 115 24.37 7.49 -19.15
C ALA A 115 24.85 8.46 -20.23
N GLY A 116 25.09 7.93 -21.43
CA GLY A 116 25.33 8.72 -22.63
C GLY A 116 24.01 9.12 -23.28
N ASN A 117 23.55 10.35 -23.04
CA ASN A 117 22.27 10.85 -23.54
C ASN A 117 22.36 11.29 -25.01
N LYS A 118 21.56 10.65 -25.89
CA LYS A 118 21.31 11.14 -27.26
C LYS A 118 19.92 11.76 -27.35
N ARG A 119 19.86 12.98 -27.92
CA ARG A 119 18.62 13.74 -28.08
C ARG A 119 18.11 13.66 -29.51
N TYR A 120 16.85 13.25 -29.66
CA TYR A 120 16.06 13.30 -30.88
C TYR A 120 15.03 14.42 -30.73
N SER A 121 15.10 15.44 -31.57
CA SER A 121 14.23 16.63 -31.49
C SER A 121 13.27 16.68 -32.67
N ASP A 122 12.19 17.46 -32.50
CA ASP A 122 11.16 17.70 -33.51
C ASP A 122 10.41 16.41 -33.94
N VAL A 123 10.23 15.48 -32.99
CA VAL A 123 9.53 14.20 -33.17
C VAL A 123 8.13 14.28 -32.57
N ASP A 124 7.08 14.35 -33.40
CA ASP A 124 5.70 14.43 -32.90
C ASP A 124 5.03 13.05 -32.73
N THR A 125 5.61 12.00 -33.34
CA THR A 125 5.09 10.64 -33.26
C THR A 125 6.22 9.63 -33.30
N ILE A 126 6.22 8.70 -32.35
CA ILE A 126 7.15 7.57 -32.26
C ILE A 126 6.53 6.41 -33.03
N THR A 127 7.19 6.00 -34.10
CA THR A 127 6.78 4.89 -34.98
C THR A 127 7.87 3.83 -35.04
N ASN A 128 7.55 2.63 -35.54
CA ASN A 128 8.52 1.56 -35.74
C ASN A 128 9.65 1.98 -36.69
N ALA A 129 9.37 2.82 -37.69
CA ALA A 129 10.39 3.33 -38.60
C ALA A 129 11.38 4.30 -37.90
N PHE A 130 10.91 5.07 -36.92
CA PHE A 130 11.76 5.96 -36.14
C PHE A 130 12.59 5.18 -35.10
N LEU A 131 11.98 4.21 -34.42
CA LEU A 131 12.66 3.35 -33.45
C LEU A 131 13.70 2.47 -34.12
N GLY A 132 13.37 1.86 -35.26
CA GLY A 132 14.23 0.96 -36.01
C GLY A 132 14.26 -0.46 -35.45
N ALA A 133 15.15 -1.28 -36.02
CA ALA A 133 15.36 -2.67 -35.66
C ALA A 133 16.84 -2.99 -35.42
N ASP A 134 17.11 -4.18 -34.88
CA ASP A 134 18.48 -4.69 -34.75
C ASP A 134 19.16 -4.77 -36.12
N GLY A 135 20.41 -4.30 -36.18
CA GLY A 135 21.21 -4.27 -37.41
C GLY A 135 21.06 -3.01 -38.26
N ASP A 136 20.20 -2.06 -37.86
CA ASP A 136 20.12 -0.76 -38.51
C ASP A 136 21.47 -0.02 -38.50
N ALA A 137 21.77 0.68 -39.59
CA ALA A 137 22.98 1.47 -39.70
C ALA A 137 22.98 2.64 -38.69
N PRO A 138 24.15 3.03 -38.15
CA PRO A 138 24.29 4.21 -37.30
C PRO A 138 23.64 5.46 -37.91
N GLY A 139 22.88 6.21 -37.11
CA GLY A 139 22.15 7.41 -37.53
C GLY A 139 20.87 7.16 -38.33
N ALA A 140 20.53 5.92 -38.69
CA ALA A 140 19.29 5.61 -39.40
C ALA A 140 18.07 5.55 -38.47
N SER A 141 18.26 5.13 -37.22
CA SER A 141 17.18 4.92 -36.24
C SER A 141 17.71 5.05 -34.81
N VAL A 142 16.79 5.12 -33.84
CA VAL A 142 17.14 5.13 -32.41
C VAL A 142 17.89 3.85 -32.04
N ARG A 143 17.41 2.68 -32.50
CA ARG A 143 18.01 1.38 -32.20
C ARG A 143 19.44 1.25 -32.75
N GLY A 144 19.67 1.64 -34.00
CA GLY A 144 21.00 1.61 -34.61
C GLY A 144 22.00 2.52 -33.89
N ASP A 145 21.56 3.69 -33.44
CA ASP A 145 22.37 4.62 -32.63
C ASP A 145 22.72 4.08 -31.24
N VAL A 146 21.79 3.37 -30.60
CA VAL A 146 22.02 2.71 -29.30
C VAL A 146 23.03 1.58 -29.48
N ALA A 147 22.83 0.71 -30.47
CA ALA A 147 23.73 -0.41 -30.75
C ALA A 147 25.17 0.05 -30.99
N GLN A 148 25.35 1.09 -31.82
CA GLN A 148 26.68 1.65 -32.09
C GLN A 148 27.36 2.17 -30.81
N PHE A 149 26.66 2.98 -30.02
CA PHE A 149 27.24 3.55 -28.80
C PHE A 149 27.64 2.47 -27.80
N MET A 150 26.79 1.45 -27.63
CA MET A 150 27.04 0.38 -26.67
C MET A 150 28.21 -0.53 -27.07
N THR A 151 28.64 -0.54 -28.34
CA THR A 151 29.92 -1.19 -28.72
C THR A 151 31.14 -0.56 -28.01
N GLN A 152 31.04 0.71 -27.62
CA GLN A 152 32.13 1.43 -26.94
C GLN A 152 32.06 1.33 -25.41
N ALA A 153 30.98 0.78 -24.85
CA ALA A 153 30.78 0.71 -23.41
C ALA A 153 31.97 0.05 -22.66
N PRO A 154 32.59 -1.06 -23.10
CA PRO A 154 33.75 -1.64 -22.42
C PRO A 154 34.95 -0.69 -22.36
N VAL A 155 35.23 0.04 -23.44
CA VAL A 155 36.34 0.99 -23.53
C VAL A 155 36.07 2.21 -22.65
N LEU A 156 34.85 2.73 -22.70
CA LEU A 156 34.43 3.88 -21.91
C LEU A 156 34.39 3.56 -20.41
N ASN A 157 33.93 2.37 -20.01
CA ASN A 157 33.99 1.90 -18.63
C ASN A 157 35.42 1.97 -18.09
N ALA A 158 36.38 1.42 -18.83
CA ALA A 158 37.80 1.44 -18.44
C ALA A 158 38.39 2.85 -18.39
N ALA A 159 37.98 3.74 -19.31
CA ALA A 159 38.47 5.12 -19.36
C ALA A 159 37.89 5.99 -18.23
N ILE A 160 36.62 5.76 -17.85
CA ILE A 160 35.92 6.56 -16.85
C ILE A 160 36.23 6.09 -15.41
N ASP A 161 36.45 4.79 -15.20
CA ASP A 161 36.75 4.21 -13.88
C ASP A 161 38.19 4.47 -13.42
N ALA A 162 38.54 5.74 -13.18
CA ALA A 162 39.91 6.15 -12.84
C ALA A 162 40.46 5.51 -11.56
N ARG A 163 39.56 5.05 -10.67
CA ARG A 163 39.90 4.36 -9.42
C ARG A 163 39.88 2.83 -9.54
N GLN A 164 39.59 2.28 -10.73
CA GLN A 164 39.54 0.84 -11.01
C GLN A 164 38.62 0.08 -10.04
N THR A 165 37.45 0.66 -9.76
CA THR A 165 36.46 0.10 -8.83
C THR A 165 35.78 -1.15 -9.38
N GLY A 166 35.70 -1.29 -10.70
CA GLY A 166 34.87 -2.28 -11.36
C GLY A 166 33.37 -2.01 -11.22
N LEU A 167 32.95 -0.84 -10.72
CA LEU A 167 31.55 -0.47 -10.49
C LEU A 167 30.94 0.37 -11.61
N VAL A 168 31.77 1.04 -12.42
CA VAL A 168 31.28 1.90 -13.52
C VAL A 168 30.60 1.05 -14.60
N ARG A 169 29.41 1.48 -15.01
CA ARG A 169 28.62 0.90 -16.10
C ARG A 169 28.08 2.00 -16.99
N VAL A 170 28.63 2.09 -18.19
CA VAL A 170 28.11 2.95 -19.26
C VAL A 170 26.82 2.35 -19.77
N ILE A 171 25.77 3.18 -19.79
CA ILE A 171 24.41 2.80 -20.18
C ILE A 171 23.88 3.73 -21.28
N PRO A 172 22.92 3.28 -22.10
CA PRO A 172 22.33 4.14 -23.12
C PRO A 172 21.34 5.14 -22.50
N GLY A 173 21.45 6.41 -22.87
CA GLY A 173 20.42 7.42 -22.59
C GLY A 173 19.72 7.87 -23.87
N ILE A 174 18.39 7.85 -23.88
CA ILE A 174 17.55 8.23 -25.02
C ILE A 174 16.61 9.35 -24.58
N GLU A 175 16.63 10.47 -25.30
CA GLU A 175 15.72 11.59 -25.06
C GLU A 175 15.01 11.96 -26.35
N ILE A 176 13.70 11.70 -26.42
CA ILE A 176 12.85 12.02 -27.57
C ILE A 176 11.98 13.22 -27.23
N ARG A 177 12.06 14.28 -28.02
CA ARG A 177 11.33 15.53 -27.81
C ARG A 177 10.45 15.88 -28.99
N SER A 178 9.20 16.25 -28.73
CA SER A 178 8.35 16.86 -29.76
C SER A 178 8.73 18.31 -30.05
N LYS A 179 8.17 18.83 -31.14
CA LYS A 179 8.29 20.24 -31.46
C LYS A 179 7.72 21.11 -30.34
N SER A 180 8.22 22.34 -30.24
CA SER A 180 7.71 23.31 -29.27
C SER A 180 6.19 23.49 -29.41
N GLY A 181 5.45 23.10 -28.36
CA GLY A 181 3.98 23.20 -28.33
C GLY A 181 3.22 22.11 -29.10
N ALA A 182 3.91 21.09 -29.59
CA ALA A 182 3.28 19.92 -30.21
C ALA A 182 3.17 18.74 -29.23
N ASP A 183 2.22 17.86 -29.51
CA ASP A 183 2.06 16.60 -28.80
C ASP A 183 3.19 15.62 -29.17
N LEU A 184 3.47 14.65 -28.30
CA LEU A 184 4.31 13.49 -28.58
C LEU A 184 3.45 12.23 -28.46
N THR A 185 3.25 11.51 -29.55
CA THR A 185 2.45 10.27 -29.53
C THR A 185 3.34 9.03 -29.60
N VAL A 186 3.25 8.14 -28.61
CA VAL A 186 3.79 6.78 -28.67
C VAL A 186 2.80 5.93 -29.45
N ALA A 187 2.93 5.91 -30.78
CA ALA A 187 1.95 5.28 -31.67
C ALA A 187 2.15 3.77 -31.80
N GLU A 188 3.33 3.26 -31.47
CA GLU A 188 3.71 1.84 -31.59
C GLU A 188 4.18 1.32 -30.24
N ALA A 189 4.05 0.02 -30.01
CA ALA A 189 4.54 -0.60 -28.78
C ALA A 189 6.06 -0.51 -28.69
N VAL A 190 6.57 -0.08 -27.54
CA VAL A 190 8.00 0.03 -27.26
C VAL A 190 8.36 -1.02 -26.22
N ASP A 191 8.97 -2.13 -26.68
CA ASP A 191 9.51 -3.18 -25.82
C ASP A 191 11.04 -3.05 -25.74
N LEU A 192 11.53 -2.61 -24.59
CA LEU A 192 12.96 -2.35 -24.36
C LEU A 192 13.70 -3.58 -23.82
N PHE A 193 13.01 -4.71 -23.65
CA PHE A 193 13.62 -5.97 -23.26
C PHE A 193 14.83 -6.32 -24.13
N ALA A 194 14.68 -6.22 -25.45
CA ALA A 194 15.72 -6.56 -26.40
C ALA A 194 16.82 -5.48 -26.53
N TRP A 195 16.64 -4.30 -25.93
CA TRP A 195 17.52 -3.14 -26.12
C TRP A 195 18.68 -3.09 -25.12
N ARG A 196 19.08 -4.24 -24.59
CA ARG A 196 20.07 -4.40 -23.52
C ARG A 196 21.43 -4.83 -24.07
N ASP A 197 22.01 -4.00 -24.93
CA ASP A 197 23.32 -4.28 -25.51
C ASP A 197 24.39 -4.38 -24.42
N GLY A 198 25.17 -5.46 -24.43
CA GLY A 198 26.13 -5.73 -23.36
C GLY A 198 25.50 -6.07 -22.01
N GLY A 199 24.19 -6.35 -21.96
CA GLY A 199 23.44 -6.66 -20.75
C GLY A 199 22.94 -5.43 -19.97
N GLU A 200 23.13 -4.23 -20.49
CA GLU A 200 22.87 -2.99 -19.75
C GLU A 200 21.55 -2.32 -20.18
N PRO A 201 20.60 -2.08 -19.25
CA PRO A 201 19.46 -1.21 -19.52
C PRO A 201 19.87 0.26 -19.51
N GLY A 202 18.97 1.13 -19.99
CA GLY A 202 19.21 2.56 -20.09
C GLY A 202 18.13 3.44 -19.47
N ILE A 203 18.14 4.69 -19.90
CA ILE A 203 17.14 5.70 -19.52
C ILE A 203 16.39 6.13 -20.77
N LEU A 204 15.07 5.98 -20.77
CA LEU A 204 14.18 6.53 -21.80
C LEU A 204 13.46 7.76 -21.27
N ARG A 205 13.66 8.90 -21.94
CA ARG A 205 13.00 10.16 -21.64
C ARG A 205 12.13 10.59 -22.82
N LEU A 206 10.83 10.73 -22.57
CA LEU A 206 9.84 11.22 -23.53
C LEU A 206 9.39 12.62 -23.09
N VAL A 207 9.62 13.62 -23.94
CA VAL A 207 9.41 15.03 -23.57
C VAL A 207 8.49 15.73 -24.58
N ALA A 208 7.21 15.81 -24.24
CA ALA A 208 6.20 16.48 -25.05
C ALA A 208 6.14 17.99 -24.77
N GLY A 209 6.12 18.80 -25.83
CA GLY A 209 5.89 20.23 -25.75
C GLY A 209 4.46 20.60 -25.34
N LYS A 210 3.50 19.70 -25.57
CA LYS A 210 2.09 19.79 -25.13
C LYS A 210 1.66 18.46 -24.50
N ASP A 211 0.87 17.60 -25.15
CA ASP A 211 0.42 16.34 -24.56
C ASP A 211 1.40 15.20 -24.87
N LEU A 212 1.65 14.32 -23.90
CA LEU A 212 2.27 13.02 -24.15
C LEU A 212 1.17 11.97 -24.24
N ILE A 213 0.95 11.42 -25.43
CA ILE A 213 -0.10 10.44 -25.70
C ILE A 213 0.56 9.07 -25.82
N VAL A 214 0.34 8.20 -24.82
CA VAL A 214 0.82 6.82 -24.84
C VAL A 214 -0.29 5.94 -25.40
N ALA A 215 -0.25 5.72 -26.72
CA ALA A 215 -1.30 5.00 -27.44
C ALA A 215 -1.05 3.48 -27.51
N ASN A 216 0.16 3.02 -27.21
CA ASN A 216 0.57 1.62 -27.15
C ASN A 216 1.54 1.38 -25.99
N ASP A 217 1.72 0.11 -25.63
CA ASP A 217 2.53 -0.31 -24.46
C ASP A 217 3.96 0.25 -24.50
N LEU A 218 4.45 0.69 -23.34
CA LEU A 218 5.86 0.95 -23.07
C LEU A 218 6.30 -0.06 -22.01
N SER A 219 7.13 -1.03 -22.38
CA SER A 219 7.37 -2.24 -21.59
C SER A 219 8.86 -2.58 -21.47
N ASP A 220 9.24 -3.01 -20.27
CA ASP A 220 10.50 -3.67 -19.92
C ASP A 220 10.30 -4.49 -18.63
N GLY A 221 11.27 -5.30 -18.22
CA GLY A 221 11.24 -6.04 -16.95
C GLY A 221 10.53 -7.39 -17.01
N VAL A 222 9.98 -7.75 -18.17
CA VAL A 222 9.40 -9.07 -18.43
C VAL A 222 9.98 -9.69 -19.69
N ALA A 223 10.07 -11.02 -19.69
CA ALA A 223 10.51 -11.81 -20.82
C ALA A 223 9.54 -12.95 -21.08
N LYS A 224 9.38 -13.32 -22.36
CA LYS A 224 8.71 -14.59 -22.69
C LYS A 224 9.57 -15.74 -22.22
N ARG A 225 8.98 -16.65 -21.46
CA ARG A 225 9.57 -17.96 -21.14
C ARG A 225 8.60 -19.07 -21.48
N LEU A 226 9.12 -20.27 -21.66
CA LEU A 226 8.27 -21.45 -21.71
C LEU A 226 7.54 -21.58 -20.37
N SER A 227 6.21 -21.74 -20.42
CA SER A 227 5.46 -22.26 -19.27
C SER A 227 6.03 -23.61 -18.82
N GLY A 228 5.92 -23.93 -17.55
CA GLY A 228 6.13 -25.28 -17.07
C GLY A 228 5.00 -26.22 -17.48
N ARG A 229 3.83 -25.73 -17.92
CA ARG A 229 2.62 -26.55 -18.18
C ARG A 229 2.73 -27.54 -19.36
N PHE A 230 3.89 -27.73 -20.01
CA PHE A 230 4.02 -28.60 -21.18
C PHE A 230 4.19 -30.07 -20.84
N LEU A 231 3.37 -30.88 -21.49
CA LEU A 231 3.48 -32.34 -21.48
C LEU A 231 3.74 -32.92 -22.89
N ASP A 232 3.62 -32.11 -23.95
CA ASP A 232 3.83 -32.52 -25.35
C ASP A 232 5.22 -32.14 -25.88
N ASN A 233 5.76 -32.94 -26.81
CA ASN A 233 7.13 -32.84 -27.33
C ASN A 233 7.37 -31.69 -28.34
N THR A 234 6.39 -30.81 -28.61
CA THR A 234 6.55 -29.72 -29.59
C THR A 234 5.92 -28.42 -29.09
N PRO A 235 6.72 -27.39 -28.74
CA PRO A 235 6.19 -26.13 -28.24
C PRO A 235 5.29 -25.43 -29.28
N SER A 236 4.08 -25.07 -28.87
CA SER A 236 3.15 -24.21 -29.61
C SER A 236 3.28 -22.73 -29.17
N ASN A 237 2.67 -21.78 -29.88
CA ASN A 237 2.68 -20.38 -29.41
C ASN A 237 1.89 -20.15 -28.11
N ASN A 238 0.99 -21.06 -27.76
CA ASN A 238 0.24 -21.01 -26.49
C ASN A 238 1.10 -21.44 -25.30
N ASP A 239 2.36 -21.79 -25.57
CA ASP A 239 3.25 -22.41 -24.61
C ASP A 239 4.14 -21.39 -23.87
N PHE A 240 3.96 -20.11 -24.13
CA PHE A 240 4.76 -19.05 -23.53
C PHE A 240 3.95 -18.23 -22.53
N VAL A 241 4.61 -17.88 -21.44
CA VAL A 241 4.10 -16.99 -20.39
C VAL A 241 5.10 -15.83 -20.22
N LEU A 242 4.64 -14.64 -19.82
CA LEU A 242 5.58 -13.59 -19.41
C LEU A 242 6.05 -13.85 -17.97
N GLY A 243 7.36 -14.02 -17.82
CA GLY A 243 8.02 -14.04 -16.53
C GLY A 243 8.72 -12.72 -16.24
N LEU A 244 8.96 -12.44 -14.97
CA LEU A 244 9.88 -11.37 -14.57
C LEU A 244 11.29 -11.67 -15.06
N MET A 245 12.03 -10.60 -15.34
CA MET A 245 13.45 -10.70 -15.65
C MET A 245 14.31 -10.74 -14.38
N GLN A 246 15.53 -11.23 -14.51
CA GLN A 246 16.60 -11.04 -13.53
C GLN A 246 17.41 -9.78 -13.87
N GLY A 247 17.79 -8.99 -12.85
CA GLY A 247 18.71 -7.87 -13.01
C GLY A 247 18.05 -6.49 -13.25
N PRO A 248 18.88 -5.47 -13.54
CA PRO A 248 18.43 -4.07 -13.63
C PRO A 248 17.46 -3.85 -14.80
N SER A 249 16.64 -2.81 -14.77
CA SER A 249 15.68 -2.46 -15.84
C SER A 249 15.72 -1.00 -16.26
N TRP A 250 15.11 -0.71 -17.41
CA TRP A 250 15.05 0.63 -17.99
C TRP A 250 14.29 1.59 -17.09
N THR A 251 14.84 2.80 -16.94
CA THR A 251 14.18 3.90 -16.23
C THR A 251 13.39 4.76 -17.21
N TYR A 252 12.17 5.14 -16.85
CA TYR A 252 11.30 5.99 -17.68
C TYR A 252 11.10 7.38 -17.09
N GLN A 253 11.17 8.38 -17.95
CA GLN A 253 10.90 9.77 -17.61
C GLN A 253 9.94 10.36 -18.64
N LEU A 254 8.69 10.58 -18.23
CA LEU A 254 7.57 10.96 -19.08
C LEU A 254 7.14 12.39 -18.75
N VAL A 255 7.25 13.31 -19.70
CA VAL A 255 7.05 14.74 -19.44
C VAL A 255 6.06 15.33 -20.44
N SER A 256 5.06 16.07 -19.96
CA SER A 256 4.09 16.81 -20.80
C SER A 256 4.02 18.30 -20.45
N GLY A 257 3.88 19.13 -21.49
CA GLY A 257 3.98 20.59 -21.44
C GLY A 257 5.38 21.07 -21.04
N ALA A 258 6.39 20.34 -21.49
CA ALA A 258 7.78 20.69 -21.30
C ALA A 258 8.11 22.06 -21.89
N ASP A 259 9.11 22.70 -21.30
CA ASP A 259 9.73 23.91 -21.84
C ASP A 259 10.65 23.57 -23.03
N ASN A 260 10.05 23.07 -24.10
CA ASN A 260 10.73 22.67 -25.34
C ASN A 260 10.98 23.85 -26.27
N ARG A 261 11.30 25.06 -25.75
CA ARG A 261 11.60 26.23 -26.59
C ARG A 261 12.80 25.94 -27.50
N SER A 262 12.49 25.40 -28.67
CA SER A 262 13.38 25.20 -29.80
C SER A 262 13.06 26.29 -30.82
N ARG A 263 14.05 27.15 -31.07
CA ARG A 263 14.15 28.11 -32.17
C ARG A 263 12.99 29.12 -32.30
N THR A 264 13.16 30.28 -31.65
CA THR A 264 12.83 31.53 -32.35
C THR A 264 14.02 31.88 -33.25
N ASN A 265 13.76 32.42 -34.44
CA ASN A 265 14.78 32.82 -35.44
C ASN A 265 15.71 33.97 -34.97
N ASN A 266 15.80 34.19 -33.66
CA ASN A 266 16.73 35.10 -33.05
C ASN A 266 17.93 34.31 -32.51
N ALA A 267 19.02 34.33 -33.27
CA ALA A 267 20.30 33.72 -32.87
C ALA A 267 20.83 34.23 -31.50
N ALA A 268 20.27 35.32 -30.97
CA ALA A 268 20.62 35.87 -29.66
C ALA A 268 19.91 35.20 -28.46
N LEU A 269 18.92 34.31 -28.67
CA LEU A 269 18.22 33.57 -27.61
C LEU A 269 18.35 32.05 -27.79
N ALA A 270 19.54 31.58 -28.16
CA ALA A 270 19.86 30.16 -28.21
C ALA A 270 19.71 29.53 -26.81
N ASP A 271 18.74 28.62 -26.68
CA ASP A 271 18.67 27.58 -25.64
C ASP A 271 18.45 28.04 -24.17
N VAL A 272 17.48 28.93 -23.92
CA VAL A 272 16.93 29.12 -22.54
C VAL A 272 15.91 28.02 -22.23
N ALA A 273 16.31 26.76 -22.39
CA ALA A 273 15.57 25.62 -21.89
C ALA A 273 16.17 25.19 -20.54
N SER A 274 15.29 24.78 -19.61
CA SER A 274 15.66 24.40 -18.25
C SER A 274 16.82 23.40 -18.20
N ALA A 275 17.68 23.53 -17.19
CA ALA A 275 18.72 22.55 -16.90
C ALA A 275 18.15 21.21 -16.41
N ASN A 276 17.00 21.27 -15.72
CA ASN A 276 16.24 20.08 -15.34
C ASN A 276 15.46 19.58 -16.57
N PRO A 277 15.73 18.36 -17.06
CA PRO A 277 15.04 17.81 -18.24
C PRO A 277 13.56 17.50 -18.01
N LEU A 278 13.10 17.50 -16.75
CA LEU A 278 11.71 17.26 -16.35
C LEU A 278 10.93 18.55 -16.11
N ALA A 279 11.55 19.71 -16.31
CA ALA A 279 10.89 20.98 -16.06
C ALA A 279 9.75 21.23 -17.06
N VAL A 280 8.59 21.60 -16.51
CA VAL A 280 7.39 21.95 -17.27
C VAL A 280 7.09 23.44 -17.19
N VAL A 281 6.37 23.94 -18.20
CA VAL A 281 5.89 25.32 -18.21
C VAL A 281 4.62 25.41 -17.36
N ARG A 282 4.70 26.11 -16.22
CA ARG A 282 3.52 26.35 -15.36
C ARG A 282 2.40 27.02 -16.16
N ASN A 283 1.16 26.63 -15.89
CA ASN A 283 -0.06 27.13 -16.56
C ASN A 283 -0.15 26.85 -18.06
N LYS A 284 0.69 25.96 -18.60
CA LYS A 284 0.50 25.40 -19.94
C LYS A 284 -0.24 24.08 -19.77
N ALA A 285 -1.38 23.90 -20.43
CA ALA A 285 -2.08 22.62 -20.40
C ALA A 285 -1.34 21.61 -21.28
N GLY A 286 -0.56 20.71 -20.67
CA GLY A 286 0.02 19.55 -21.32
C GLY A 286 -0.15 18.32 -20.44
N SER A 287 -0.97 17.37 -20.88
CA SER A 287 -1.32 16.17 -20.12
C SER A 287 -0.54 14.94 -20.55
N VAL A 288 -0.34 14.00 -19.64
CA VAL A 288 0.05 12.62 -19.99
C VAL A 288 -1.22 11.79 -20.10
N LYS A 289 -1.44 11.15 -21.25
CA LYS A 289 -2.66 10.42 -21.58
C LYS A 289 -2.33 8.99 -21.96
N LEU A 290 -2.87 8.01 -21.25
CA LEU A 290 -2.76 6.60 -21.59
C LEU A 290 -4.03 6.17 -22.32
N SER A 291 -3.94 5.51 -23.47
CA SER A 291 -5.10 4.86 -24.09
C SER A 291 -5.60 3.69 -23.25
N ASP A 292 -6.87 3.27 -23.44
CA ASP A 292 -7.38 2.06 -22.77
C ASP A 292 -6.54 0.83 -23.14
N GLY A 293 -6.29 -0.04 -22.16
CA GLY A 293 -5.49 -1.26 -22.35
C GLY A 293 -3.99 -1.06 -22.42
N VAL A 294 -3.49 0.18 -22.37
CA VAL A 294 -2.05 0.48 -22.43
C VAL A 294 -1.37 0.22 -21.09
N ARG A 295 -0.21 -0.42 -21.15
CA ARG A 295 0.67 -0.65 -20.00
C ARG A 295 1.96 0.15 -20.15
N VAL A 296 2.27 0.96 -19.14
CA VAL A 296 3.57 1.59 -18.95
C VAL A 296 4.26 0.86 -17.82
N ARG A 297 5.24 0.01 -18.13
CA ARG A 297 5.86 -0.85 -17.12
C ARG A 297 7.35 -1.11 -17.32
N THR A 298 8.04 -1.28 -16.21
CA THR A 298 9.46 -1.65 -16.14
C THR A 298 9.70 -2.60 -14.96
N GLY A 299 10.87 -3.24 -14.89
CA GLY A 299 11.24 -4.12 -13.78
C GLY A 299 11.69 -3.35 -12.55
N THR A 300 13.00 -3.33 -12.32
CA THR A 300 13.69 -2.62 -11.23
C THR A 300 13.98 -1.14 -11.52
N GLY A 301 13.64 -0.62 -12.71
CA GLY A 301 13.85 0.78 -13.08
C GLY A 301 12.74 1.68 -12.56
N ASP A 302 13.04 2.97 -12.36
CA ASP A 302 12.05 3.94 -11.88
C ASP A 302 11.12 4.42 -13.01
N ILE A 303 9.92 4.86 -12.65
CA ILE A 303 9.02 5.60 -13.52
C ILE A 303 8.77 6.99 -12.93
N GLN A 304 9.15 8.03 -13.68
CA GLN A 304 8.86 9.41 -13.31
C GLN A 304 7.94 10.06 -14.34
N ILE A 305 6.88 10.71 -13.86
CA ILE A 305 5.87 11.38 -14.67
C ILE A 305 5.74 12.81 -14.20
N VAL A 306 5.88 13.78 -15.11
CA VAL A 306 5.66 15.20 -14.83
C VAL A 306 4.72 15.79 -15.87
N ALA A 307 3.53 16.18 -15.45
CA ALA A 307 2.52 16.80 -16.30
C ALA A 307 2.23 18.23 -15.84
N SER A 308 2.36 19.20 -16.74
CA SER A 308 1.88 20.58 -16.48
C SER A 308 0.35 20.69 -16.39
N GLY A 309 -0.36 19.80 -17.08
CA GLY A 309 -1.81 19.59 -16.99
C GLY A 309 -2.13 18.34 -16.19
N ASN A 310 -2.85 17.40 -16.79
CA ASN A 310 -3.41 16.23 -16.10
C ASN A 310 -2.61 14.94 -16.35
N LEU A 311 -2.85 13.93 -15.51
CA LEU A 311 -2.59 12.51 -15.85
C LEU A 311 -3.94 11.82 -16.09
N GLU A 312 -4.14 11.28 -17.30
CA GLU A 312 -5.42 10.73 -17.74
C GLU A 312 -5.28 9.25 -18.13
N TYR A 313 -6.06 8.39 -17.48
CA TYR A 313 -6.22 6.99 -17.85
C TYR A 313 -7.43 6.85 -18.78
N GLY A 314 -7.19 6.53 -20.05
CA GLY A 314 -8.20 6.48 -21.11
C GLY A 314 -9.20 5.34 -21.01
N GLY A 315 -9.00 4.39 -20.09
CA GLY A 315 -9.96 3.33 -19.78
C GLY A 315 -9.46 2.40 -18.67
N LYS A 316 -10.35 1.55 -18.17
CA LYS A 316 -10.14 0.73 -16.96
C LYS A 316 -8.98 -0.25 -17.07
N LYS A 317 -8.49 -0.52 -18.28
CA LYS A 317 -7.40 -1.46 -18.52
C LYS A 317 -6.02 -0.81 -18.57
N ALA A 318 -5.95 0.53 -18.53
CA ALA A 318 -4.68 1.25 -18.55
C ALA A 318 -3.96 1.17 -17.19
N ALA A 319 -2.66 0.90 -17.20
CA ALA A 319 -1.87 0.69 -15.99
C ALA A 319 -0.44 1.23 -16.11
N ILE A 320 0.09 1.70 -14.98
CA ILE A 320 1.47 2.14 -14.78
C ILE A 320 2.04 1.32 -13.64
N ALA A 321 3.12 0.57 -13.87
CA ALA A 321 3.67 -0.29 -12.83
C ALA A 321 5.17 -0.55 -12.92
N THR A 322 5.83 -0.66 -11.77
CA THR A 322 7.14 -1.30 -11.66
C THR A 322 6.94 -2.74 -11.18
N LEU A 323 7.72 -3.67 -11.72
CA LEU A 323 7.48 -5.12 -11.55
C LEU A 323 8.56 -5.79 -10.68
N GLY A 324 9.71 -5.13 -10.52
CA GLY A 324 10.89 -5.72 -9.90
C GLY A 324 11.62 -6.71 -10.79
N GLU A 325 12.52 -7.44 -10.15
CA GLU A 325 13.19 -8.61 -10.71
C GLU A 325 12.64 -9.89 -10.10
N ASP A 326 12.85 -10.99 -10.80
CA ASP A 326 12.43 -12.32 -10.39
C ASP A 326 13.13 -12.74 -9.09
N ALA A 327 12.35 -13.13 -8.07
CA ALA A 327 12.85 -13.67 -6.82
C ALA A 327 12.99 -15.21 -6.85
N GLY A 328 12.63 -15.85 -7.96
CA GLY A 328 12.57 -17.30 -8.12
C GLY A 328 11.32 -17.91 -7.47
N PHE A 329 11.29 -19.25 -7.37
CA PHE A 329 10.11 -20.02 -6.97
C PHE A 329 10.24 -20.65 -5.57
N GLY A 330 11.08 -20.11 -4.70
CA GLY A 330 11.20 -20.61 -3.32
C GLY A 330 11.83 -22.00 -3.18
N ASN A 331 11.59 -22.65 -2.04
CA ASN A 331 12.20 -23.94 -1.65
C ASN A 331 11.27 -25.14 -1.86
N ILE A 332 10.46 -25.12 -2.92
CA ILE A 332 9.61 -26.26 -3.27
C ILE A 332 10.42 -27.24 -4.11
N GLN A 333 10.54 -28.47 -3.63
CA GLN A 333 11.16 -29.55 -4.40
C GLN A 333 10.14 -30.14 -5.37
N LEU A 334 10.54 -30.38 -6.62
CA LEU A 334 9.75 -31.15 -7.55
C LEU A 334 10.10 -32.64 -7.42
N ASP A 335 9.09 -33.46 -7.18
CA ASP A 335 9.18 -34.92 -7.36
C ASP A 335 8.63 -35.27 -8.74
N ASP A 336 9.46 -35.93 -9.52
CA ASP A 336 9.25 -36.18 -10.93
C ASP A 336 9.31 -37.68 -11.22
N PRO A 337 8.23 -38.42 -10.88
CA PRO A 337 8.17 -39.87 -11.01
C PRO A 337 8.18 -40.36 -12.46
N PHE A 338 8.20 -39.45 -13.44
CA PHE A 338 8.14 -39.74 -14.87
C PHE A 338 9.36 -39.20 -15.65
N ASP A 339 10.41 -38.74 -14.95
CA ASP A 339 11.62 -38.13 -15.54
C ASP A 339 11.32 -36.95 -16.51
N LEU A 340 10.19 -36.25 -16.33
CA LEU A 340 9.78 -35.10 -17.14
C LEU A 340 10.74 -33.90 -17.03
N VAL A 341 11.41 -33.73 -15.89
CA VAL A 341 12.44 -32.72 -15.63
C VAL A 341 13.71 -33.06 -16.41
N GLN A 342 14.14 -34.34 -16.40
CA GLN A 342 15.33 -34.77 -17.14
C GLN A 342 15.12 -34.69 -18.66
N ASP A 343 13.91 -34.96 -19.12
CA ASP A 343 13.50 -34.78 -20.51
C ASP A 343 13.29 -33.30 -20.90
N GLY A 344 13.48 -32.35 -19.97
CA GLY A 344 13.32 -30.91 -20.18
C GLY A 344 11.88 -30.45 -20.44
N ARG A 345 10.88 -31.27 -20.07
CA ARG A 345 9.45 -31.01 -20.29
C ARG A 345 8.84 -30.17 -19.19
N VAL A 346 9.35 -30.28 -17.96
CA VAL A 346 8.93 -29.46 -16.82
C VAL A 346 10.15 -28.81 -16.15
N SER A 347 9.94 -27.65 -15.53
CA SER A 347 10.98 -26.88 -14.83
C SER A 347 10.54 -26.57 -13.41
N ASP A 348 11.43 -26.02 -12.58
CA ASP A 348 11.11 -25.55 -11.22
C ASP A 348 9.92 -24.57 -11.18
N ALA A 349 9.65 -23.88 -12.29
CA ALA A 349 8.49 -23.00 -12.47
C ALA A 349 7.15 -23.75 -12.61
N PHE A 350 7.15 -25.07 -12.80
CA PHE A 350 5.96 -25.88 -13.10
C PHE A 350 4.84 -25.65 -12.08
N TYR A 351 5.14 -25.77 -10.80
CA TYR A 351 4.12 -25.63 -9.77
C TYR A 351 3.57 -24.19 -9.75
N ALA A 352 4.41 -23.17 -10.00
CA ALA A 352 3.99 -21.78 -10.02
C ALA A 352 3.11 -21.48 -11.24
N ASP A 353 3.49 -21.97 -12.41
CA ASP A 353 2.67 -21.85 -13.61
C ASP A 353 1.35 -22.58 -13.45
N PHE A 354 1.38 -23.78 -12.88
CA PHE A 354 0.21 -24.62 -12.71
C PHE A 354 -0.74 -24.11 -11.61
N LEU A 355 -0.26 -23.87 -10.39
CA LEU A 355 -1.07 -23.51 -9.23
C LEU A 355 -1.29 -22.00 -9.10
N LEU A 356 -0.29 -21.19 -9.39
CA LEU A 356 -0.38 -19.74 -9.27
C LEU A 356 -0.81 -19.07 -10.59
N GLY A 357 -1.02 -19.85 -11.66
CA GLY A 357 -1.44 -19.32 -12.96
C GLY A 357 -0.39 -18.39 -13.56
N SER A 358 0.87 -18.80 -13.50
CA SER A 358 2.05 -18.06 -14.00
C SER A 358 2.33 -16.76 -13.25
N ALA A 359 1.80 -16.60 -12.03
CA ALA A 359 2.18 -15.50 -11.17
C ALA A 359 3.67 -15.62 -10.77
N GLY A 360 4.34 -14.47 -10.63
CA GLY A 360 5.74 -14.40 -10.22
C GLY A 360 5.94 -13.72 -8.86
N PHE A 361 7.06 -14.02 -8.24
CA PHE A 361 7.51 -13.38 -7.00
C PHE A 361 8.47 -12.25 -7.38
N GLY A 362 8.00 -11.01 -7.36
CA GLY A 362 8.83 -9.83 -7.61
C GLY A 362 9.54 -9.34 -6.35
N LYS A 363 10.75 -8.81 -6.54
CA LYS A 363 11.52 -8.06 -5.53
C LYS A 363 12.21 -6.86 -6.18
N ASN A 364 12.63 -5.89 -5.38
CA ASN A 364 13.47 -4.76 -5.80
C ASN A 364 12.87 -3.95 -6.98
N GLY A 365 11.55 -3.76 -7.01
CA GLY A 365 10.90 -2.87 -7.99
C GLY A 365 11.34 -1.42 -7.82
N GLY A 366 11.36 -0.68 -8.93
CA GLY A 366 11.70 0.74 -8.91
C GLY A 366 10.57 1.62 -8.36
N ASP A 367 10.90 2.87 -8.10
CA ASP A 367 9.96 3.85 -7.56
C ASP A 367 9.07 4.45 -8.65
N ILE A 368 7.88 4.91 -8.26
CA ILE A 368 7.01 5.71 -9.11
C ILE A 368 6.81 7.11 -8.53
N ARG A 369 7.20 8.14 -9.29
CA ARG A 369 7.07 9.55 -8.90
C ARG A 369 6.22 10.30 -9.92
N VAL A 370 5.16 10.94 -9.45
CA VAL A 370 4.19 11.65 -10.30
C VAL A 370 3.98 13.07 -9.79
N GLU A 371 4.23 14.06 -10.64
CA GLU A 371 3.93 15.48 -10.39
C GLU A 371 2.95 15.98 -11.45
N VAL A 372 1.80 16.50 -11.01
CA VAL A 372 0.70 16.89 -11.89
C VAL A 372 0.20 18.28 -11.53
N GLY A 373 0.21 19.19 -12.51
CA GLY A 373 -0.22 20.58 -12.36
C GLY A 373 -1.74 20.79 -12.38
N GLY A 374 -2.50 19.80 -12.84
CA GLY A 374 -3.96 19.70 -12.77
C GLY A 374 -4.39 18.44 -12.03
N ASP A 375 -5.29 17.66 -12.64
CA ASP A 375 -5.94 16.51 -12.00
C ASP A 375 -5.29 15.18 -12.38
N ILE A 376 -5.45 14.16 -11.52
CA ILE A 376 -5.30 12.75 -11.93
C ILE A 376 -6.69 12.16 -12.13
N ASN A 377 -6.97 11.70 -13.34
CA ASN A 377 -8.27 11.16 -13.73
C ASN A 377 -8.17 9.66 -14.01
N GLY A 378 -8.57 8.86 -13.02
CA GLY A 378 -8.83 7.44 -13.14
C GLY A 378 -10.23 7.17 -13.70
N PRO A 379 -10.42 6.11 -14.51
CA PRO A 379 -11.72 5.70 -15.01
C PRO A 379 -12.58 5.00 -13.94
N GLY A 380 -12.00 4.69 -12.77
CA GLY A 380 -12.52 3.77 -11.76
C GLY A 380 -12.13 2.33 -12.10
N SER A 381 -11.44 1.65 -11.19
CA SER A 381 -11.06 0.24 -11.39
C SER A 381 -12.19 -0.68 -10.93
N ASP A 382 -12.55 -1.64 -11.79
CA ASP A 382 -13.40 -2.79 -11.47
C ASP A 382 -12.59 -3.99 -10.95
N GLN A 383 -11.26 -3.88 -10.86
CA GLN A 383 -10.44 -4.93 -10.29
C GLN A 383 -10.39 -4.86 -8.76
N LEU A 384 -10.42 -6.05 -8.17
CA LEU A 384 -9.98 -6.28 -6.80
C LEU A 384 -8.55 -6.82 -6.80
N THR A 385 -7.92 -6.76 -5.64
CA THR A 385 -6.56 -7.27 -5.45
C THR A 385 -6.44 -8.74 -5.83
N THR A 386 -7.49 -9.55 -5.61
CA THR A 386 -7.53 -10.98 -5.96
C THR A 386 -7.50 -11.28 -7.46
N ASP A 387 -7.80 -10.31 -8.32
CA ASP A 387 -7.78 -10.48 -9.77
C ASP A 387 -6.35 -10.64 -10.33
N TRP A 388 -5.36 -10.03 -9.68
CA TRP A 388 -3.96 -10.04 -10.12
C TRP A 388 -2.98 -10.53 -9.05
N LEU A 389 -3.27 -10.36 -7.76
CA LEU A 389 -2.52 -10.98 -6.67
C LEU A 389 -3.06 -12.38 -6.48
N VAL A 390 -2.21 -13.41 -6.55
CA VAL A 390 -2.48 -14.84 -6.36
C VAL A 390 -2.00 -15.31 -4.99
N SER A 391 -2.73 -16.20 -4.31
CA SER A 391 -2.43 -16.69 -2.97
C SER A 391 -2.87 -18.15 -2.85
N LEU A 392 -2.07 -18.91 -2.12
CA LEU A 392 -2.25 -20.31 -1.77
C LEU A 392 -1.99 -20.48 -0.28
N GLY A 393 -2.49 -21.59 0.24
CA GLY A 393 -2.21 -22.07 1.59
C GLY A 393 -3.17 -23.20 1.93
N GLY A 394 -2.71 -24.17 2.70
CA GLY A 394 -3.52 -25.26 3.23
C GLY A 394 -3.09 -25.64 4.63
N ASP A 395 -3.85 -26.54 5.25
CA ASP A 395 -3.56 -27.03 6.60
C ASP A 395 -2.18 -27.72 6.62
N PRO A 396 -1.21 -27.23 7.42
CA PRO A 396 0.11 -27.84 7.48
C PRO A 396 0.03 -29.32 7.85
N GLY A 397 0.87 -30.16 7.25
CA GLY A 397 0.95 -31.57 7.60
C GLY A 397 -0.15 -32.48 7.02
N THR A 398 -1.07 -31.95 6.21
CA THR A 398 -2.11 -32.75 5.53
C THR A 398 -1.74 -33.04 4.08
N LEU A 399 -2.08 -34.24 3.60
CA LEU A 399 -1.93 -34.59 2.19
C LEU A 399 -2.75 -33.63 1.33
N LEU A 400 -2.19 -33.20 0.19
CA LEU A 400 -2.80 -32.27 -0.76
C LEU A 400 -2.81 -30.78 -0.32
N SER A 401 -2.18 -30.40 0.79
CA SER A 401 -2.17 -29.00 1.24
C SER A 401 -0.96 -28.23 0.69
N PRO A 402 -1.17 -27.15 -0.09
CA PRO A 402 -0.09 -26.33 -0.61
C PRO A 402 0.57 -25.49 0.50
N PRO A 403 1.84 -25.10 0.33
CA PRO A 403 2.46 -24.12 1.22
C PRO A 403 1.70 -22.79 1.14
N THR A 404 1.80 -21.99 2.21
CA THR A 404 1.39 -20.59 2.13
C THR A 404 2.28 -19.85 1.15
N ALA A 405 1.66 -19.21 0.16
CA ALA A 405 2.37 -18.38 -0.80
C ALA A 405 1.44 -17.29 -1.34
N TRP A 406 1.99 -16.16 -1.78
CA TRP A 406 1.27 -15.22 -2.64
C TRP A 406 2.21 -14.55 -3.65
N ALA A 407 1.74 -14.38 -4.88
CA ALA A 407 2.52 -13.98 -6.05
C ALA A 407 1.66 -13.12 -6.97
N ILE A 408 2.25 -12.42 -7.95
CA ILE A 408 1.52 -11.46 -8.79
C ILE A 408 1.45 -11.96 -10.23
N LYS A 409 0.25 -11.96 -10.81
CA LYS A 409 0.00 -12.08 -12.25
C LYS A 409 0.18 -10.72 -12.90
N PHE A 410 1.43 -10.37 -13.22
CA PHE A 410 1.78 -9.05 -13.76
C PHE A 410 1.05 -8.70 -15.06
N GLU A 411 0.65 -9.70 -15.85
CA GLU A 411 -0.13 -9.48 -17.07
C GLU A 411 -1.58 -9.05 -16.81
N GLU A 412 -2.15 -9.45 -15.67
CA GLU A 412 -3.53 -9.15 -15.29
C GLU A 412 -3.67 -7.84 -14.50
N PHE A 413 -2.55 -7.20 -14.15
CA PHE A 413 -2.57 -5.95 -13.42
C PHE A 413 -3.12 -4.80 -14.29
N ARG A 414 -4.28 -4.28 -13.88
CA ARG A 414 -4.96 -3.14 -14.53
C ARG A 414 -5.49 -2.12 -13.51
N GLN A 415 -5.03 -2.18 -12.26
CA GLN A 415 -5.52 -1.36 -11.15
C GLN A 415 -4.77 -0.02 -11.06
N ASN A 416 -4.75 0.72 -12.17
CA ASN A 416 -4.12 2.03 -12.38
C ASN A 416 -2.62 2.15 -12.10
N LEU A 417 -2.18 2.14 -10.85
CA LEU A 417 -0.82 2.49 -10.44
C LEU A 417 -0.29 1.50 -9.39
N GLY A 418 0.90 0.93 -9.59
CA GLY A 418 1.48 0.08 -8.55
C GLY A 418 2.96 -0.29 -8.65
N THR A 419 3.60 -0.48 -7.51
CA THR A 419 4.98 -0.98 -7.38
C THR A 419 4.96 -2.46 -6.98
N LEU A 420 4.74 -3.32 -7.97
CA LEU A 420 4.38 -4.72 -7.79
C LEU A 420 5.53 -5.60 -7.29
N GLY A 421 6.77 -5.20 -7.55
CA GLY A 421 7.98 -5.86 -7.04
C GLY A 421 8.57 -5.20 -5.80
N GLY A 422 7.88 -4.21 -5.22
CA GLY A 422 8.44 -3.26 -4.26
C GLY A 422 8.81 -1.92 -4.90
N GLY A 423 9.16 -0.95 -4.06
CA GLY A 423 9.47 0.43 -4.45
C GLY A 423 8.42 1.43 -3.94
N ASP A 424 8.81 2.69 -3.84
CA ASP A 424 7.99 3.75 -3.26
C ASP A 424 7.08 4.42 -4.30
N VAL A 425 5.95 4.96 -3.84
CA VAL A 425 5.07 5.80 -4.66
C VAL A 425 4.96 7.20 -4.06
N LYS A 426 5.29 8.22 -4.86
CA LYS A 426 5.09 9.62 -4.49
C LYS A 426 4.25 10.37 -5.53
N LEU A 427 3.10 10.89 -5.10
CA LEU A 427 2.21 11.72 -5.91
C LEU A 427 2.16 13.15 -5.35
N SER A 428 2.32 14.13 -6.22
CA SER A 428 2.10 15.55 -5.92
C SER A 428 1.13 16.14 -6.96
N VAL A 429 -0.08 16.48 -6.52
CA VAL A 429 -1.20 16.86 -7.39
C VAL A 429 -1.72 18.23 -6.98
N ALA A 430 -1.86 19.13 -7.96
CA ALA A 430 -2.33 20.48 -7.72
C ALA A 430 -3.85 20.66 -7.88
N GLY A 431 -4.50 19.80 -8.66
CA GLY A 431 -5.95 19.68 -8.79
C GLY A 431 -6.50 18.54 -7.95
N ASP A 432 -7.49 17.82 -8.47
CA ASP A 432 -8.17 16.71 -7.80
C ASP A 432 -7.58 15.34 -8.20
N ILE A 433 -7.75 14.33 -7.33
CA ILE A 433 -7.51 12.92 -7.68
C ILE A 433 -8.85 12.21 -7.78
N ASN A 434 -9.22 11.76 -8.99
CA ASN A 434 -10.48 11.10 -9.27
C ASN A 434 -10.27 9.61 -9.53
N ASP A 435 -10.90 8.73 -8.76
CA ASP A 435 -11.03 7.30 -9.03
C ASP A 435 -9.69 6.56 -9.24
N LEU A 436 -8.62 7.04 -8.62
CA LEU A 436 -7.29 6.46 -8.75
C LEU A 436 -7.07 5.33 -7.74
N SER A 437 -6.64 4.16 -8.21
CA SER A 437 -6.13 3.11 -7.33
C SER A 437 -4.60 3.11 -7.29
N VAL A 438 -4.03 2.95 -6.11
CA VAL A 438 -2.58 2.92 -5.87
C VAL A 438 -2.25 1.72 -5.02
N VAL A 439 -1.42 0.81 -5.52
CA VAL A 439 -1.17 -0.48 -4.86
C VAL A 439 0.32 -0.80 -4.74
N LEU A 440 0.75 -1.04 -3.50
CA LEU A 440 2.12 -1.39 -3.12
C LEU A 440 2.09 -2.78 -2.43
N PRO A 441 1.91 -3.87 -3.19
CA PRO A 441 1.78 -5.20 -2.63
C PRO A 441 3.13 -5.78 -2.19
N THR A 442 3.05 -6.86 -1.43
CA THR A 442 4.16 -7.78 -1.20
C THR A 442 3.92 -9.07 -1.97
N THR A 443 4.97 -9.84 -2.17
CA THR A 443 4.89 -11.26 -2.51
C THR A 443 5.41 -12.10 -1.34
N GLY A 444 4.83 -13.29 -1.15
CA GLY A 444 5.17 -14.23 -0.08
C GLY A 444 5.68 -15.52 -0.70
N GLN A 445 7.00 -15.65 -0.82
CA GLN A 445 7.64 -16.81 -1.42
C GLN A 445 7.75 -17.96 -0.41
N PRO A 446 7.37 -19.20 -0.77
CA PRO A 446 7.46 -20.34 0.15
C PRO A 446 8.92 -20.79 0.31
N ILE A 447 9.48 -20.65 1.51
CA ILE A 447 10.86 -21.04 1.85
C ILE A 447 10.94 -22.14 2.90
N GLY A 448 9.80 -22.55 3.44
CA GLY A 448 9.70 -23.61 4.43
C GLY A 448 10.22 -24.96 3.90
N PRO A 449 10.90 -25.77 4.75
CA PRO A 449 11.48 -27.03 4.32
C PRO A 449 10.43 -28.13 4.13
N GLY A 450 10.78 -29.16 3.35
CA GLY A 450 10.04 -30.42 3.30
C GLY A 450 8.80 -30.45 2.39
N PHE A 451 8.50 -29.35 1.70
CA PHE A 451 7.50 -29.33 0.63
C PHE A 451 8.04 -29.97 -0.63
N VAL A 452 7.40 -31.07 -1.02
CA VAL A 452 7.67 -31.78 -2.26
C VAL A 452 6.38 -31.78 -3.08
N PHE A 453 6.44 -31.26 -4.31
CA PHE A 453 5.33 -31.26 -5.25
C PHE A 453 5.50 -32.41 -6.24
N ASP A 454 4.58 -33.38 -6.17
CA ASP A 454 4.51 -34.51 -7.09
C ASP A 454 3.77 -34.07 -8.36
N ALA A 455 4.51 -33.90 -9.45
CA ALA A 455 3.96 -33.45 -10.73
C ALA A 455 3.03 -34.48 -11.38
N GLY A 456 3.22 -35.77 -11.08
CA GLY A 456 2.41 -36.86 -11.63
C GLY A 456 1.03 -36.98 -10.96
N LEU A 457 0.95 -36.70 -9.67
CA LEU A 457 -0.28 -36.79 -8.88
C LEU A 457 -0.88 -35.42 -8.52
N ILE A 458 -0.22 -34.32 -8.90
CA ILE A 458 -0.63 -32.94 -8.65
C ILE A 458 -0.96 -32.74 -7.17
N LYS A 459 0.03 -32.98 -6.31
CA LYS A 459 -0.14 -32.88 -4.86
C LYS A 459 1.15 -32.52 -4.13
N PHE A 460 0.98 -31.98 -2.94
CA PHE A 460 2.08 -31.75 -2.00
C PHE A 460 2.23 -32.89 -1.00
N SER A 461 3.47 -33.12 -0.59
CA SER A 461 3.82 -33.97 0.55
C SER A 461 3.23 -33.42 1.86
N ALA A 462 2.89 -34.34 2.77
CA ALA A 462 2.43 -34.00 4.12
C ALA A 462 3.59 -33.62 5.08
N SER A 463 4.84 -33.60 4.61
CA SER A 463 6.02 -33.30 5.44
C SER A 463 6.42 -31.82 5.45
N GLY A 464 5.75 -30.98 4.66
CA GLY A 464 6.08 -29.57 4.54
C GLY A 464 5.77 -28.77 5.80
N LEU A 465 6.69 -27.90 6.18
CA LEU A 465 6.49 -26.90 7.24
C LEU A 465 6.37 -25.52 6.61
N ASN A 466 5.30 -24.80 6.90
CA ASN A 466 5.11 -23.45 6.35
C ASN A 466 6.21 -22.50 6.80
N GLY A 467 6.79 -21.79 5.82
CA GLY A 467 7.73 -20.71 6.01
C GLY A 467 7.67 -19.81 4.79
N VAL A 468 7.52 -18.51 5.00
CA VAL A 468 7.29 -17.55 3.92
C VAL A 468 8.30 -16.41 4.00
N LYS A 469 8.96 -16.12 2.88
CA LYS A 469 9.79 -14.95 2.71
C LYS A 469 8.95 -13.86 2.06
N VAL A 470 8.62 -12.83 2.83
CA VAL A 470 7.87 -11.66 2.36
C VAL A 470 8.83 -10.66 1.72
N GLN A 471 8.53 -10.23 0.49
CA GLN A 471 9.32 -9.28 -0.31
C GLN A 471 8.38 -8.24 -0.94
N GLY A 472 8.90 -7.08 -1.34
CA GLY A 472 8.10 -5.97 -1.85
C GLY A 472 7.58 -5.05 -0.75
N GLY A 473 6.47 -4.36 -0.99
CA GLY A 473 6.02 -3.22 -0.19
C GLY A 473 6.75 -1.93 -0.58
N GLY A 474 6.64 -0.91 0.26
CA GLY A 474 7.26 0.39 0.03
C GLY A 474 6.51 1.49 0.76
N ASP A 475 7.01 2.72 0.68
CA ASP A 475 6.37 3.88 1.27
C ASP A 475 5.44 4.57 0.26
N LEU A 476 4.28 5.03 0.73
CA LEU A 476 3.29 5.77 -0.05
C LEU A 476 3.21 7.20 0.45
N THR A 477 3.43 8.17 -0.43
CA THR A 477 3.18 9.59 -0.16
C THR A 477 2.26 10.17 -1.22
N ILE A 478 1.09 10.67 -0.81
CA ILE A 478 0.18 11.43 -1.67
C ILE A 478 -0.01 12.82 -1.06
N GLU A 479 0.36 13.85 -1.83
CA GLU A 479 0.08 15.24 -1.51
C GLU A 479 -0.81 15.85 -2.58
N ASP A 480 -2.05 16.09 -2.20
CA ASP A 480 -3.11 16.61 -3.04
C ASP A 480 -3.58 17.99 -2.54
N ARG A 481 -3.84 18.92 -3.45
CA ARG A 481 -4.37 20.26 -3.11
C ARG A 481 -5.87 20.38 -3.34
N GLY A 482 -6.45 19.48 -4.12
CA GLY A 482 -7.87 19.42 -4.42
C GLY A 482 -8.63 18.55 -3.42
N ASP A 483 -9.63 17.83 -3.93
CA ASP A 483 -10.31 16.73 -3.25
C ASP A 483 -9.81 15.38 -3.82
N ILE A 484 -9.79 14.33 -3.00
CA ILE A 484 -9.53 12.95 -3.42
C ILE A 484 -10.85 12.17 -3.41
N HIS A 485 -11.21 11.62 -4.56
CA HIS A 485 -12.47 10.93 -4.83
C HIS A 485 -12.26 9.44 -5.09
N GLY A 486 -12.81 8.60 -4.23
CA GLY A 486 -12.83 7.15 -4.37
C GLY A 486 -11.45 6.50 -4.47
N GLY A 487 -11.38 5.41 -5.24
CA GLY A 487 -10.15 4.65 -5.43
C GLY A 487 -9.93 3.52 -4.42
N SER A 488 -8.84 2.78 -4.60
CA SER A 488 -8.45 1.67 -3.73
C SER A 488 -6.96 1.74 -3.45
N TYR A 489 -6.61 1.82 -2.18
CA TYR A 489 -5.24 2.03 -1.71
C TYR A 489 -4.77 0.77 -0.99
N LEU A 490 -3.75 0.11 -1.55
CA LEU A 490 -3.14 -1.07 -0.96
C LEU A 490 -1.72 -0.75 -0.48
N LEU A 491 -1.45 -1.02 0.79
CA LEU A 491 -0.11 -0.95 1.39
C LEU A 491 0.19 -2.24 2.15
N ALA A 492 0.81 -3.21 1.49
CA ALA A 492 1.02 -4.54 2.09
C ALA A 492 2.13 -4.53 3.16
N LYS A 493 3.13 -3.66 3.01
CA LYS A 493 4.20 -3.41 3.99
C LYS A 493 4.79 -2.01 3.75
N GLY A 494 5.12 -1.29 4.83
CA GLY A 494 5.73 0.06 4.76
C GLY A 494 4.89 1.14 5.45
N ASN A 495 5.21 2.40 5.16
CA ASN A 495 4.54 3.58 5.74
C ASN A 495 3.83 4.40 4.65
N GLY A 496 2.55 4.71 4.88
CA GLY A 496 1.72 5.50 3.99
C GLY A 496 1.27 6.81 4.62
N GLN A 497 1.33 7.89 3.85
CA GLN A 497 0.77 9.19 4.20
C GLN A 497 -0.02 9.74 3.00
N ILE A 498 -1.30 9.99 3.21
CA ILE A 498 -2.20 10.63 2.25
C ILE A 498 -2.67 11.93 2.85
N ARG A 499 -2.34 13.05 2.21
CA ARG A 499 -2.76 14.38 2.62
C ARG A 499 -3.46 15.08 1.46
N THR A 500 -4.67 15.57 1.72
CA THR A 500 -5.43 16.42 0.81
C THR A 500 -5.83 17.72 1.52
N GLU A 501 -5.69 18.86 0.85
CA GLU A 501 -6.21 20.14 1.38
C GLU A 501 -7.75 20.19 1.36
N GLY A 502 -8.38 19.38 0.52
CA GLY A 502 -9.81 19.17 0.45
C GLY A 502 -10.30 17.96 1.23
N SER A 503 -11.24 17.23 0.64
CA SER A 503 -11.94 16.09 1.23
C SER A 503 -11.37 14.78 0.70
N PHE A 504 -11.34 13.75 1.54
CA PHE A 504 -11.08 12.37 1.13
C PHE A 504 -12.43 11.65 1.11
N THR A 505 -13.07 11.52 -0.04
CA THR A 505 -14.52 11.22 -0.12
C THR A 505 -14.86 10.27 -1.26
N SER A 506 -16.12 9.86 -1.36
CA SER A 506 -16.60 9.00 -2.43
C SER A 506 -16.29 9.51 -3.84
N ASP A 507 -16.20 8.58 -4.77
CA ASP A 507 -16.25 8.91 -6.18
C ASP A 507 -17.63 9.51 -6.57
N THR A 508 -17.68 10.14 -7.74
CA THR A 508 -18.90 10.78 -8.25
C THR A 508 -19.78 9.82 -9.07
N LYS A 509 -19.33 8.60 -9.38
CA LYS A 509 -19.99 7.68 -10.31
C LYS A 509 -20.72 6.54 -9.58
N GLN A 510 -19.99 5.76 -8.79
CA GLN A 510 -20.45 4.64 -7.96
C GLN A 510 -20.80 5.08 -6.53
N GLN A 511 -20.42 6.29 -6.12
CA GLN A 511 -20.55 6.77 -4.73
C GLN A 511 -19.81 5.86 -3.74
N LEU A 512 -18.75 5.20 -4.21
CA LEU A 512 -17.92 4.32 -3.40
C LEU A 512 -16.87 5.17 -2.69
N ASN A 513 -16.81 5.08 -1.36
CA ASN A 513 -15.75 5.74 -0.61
C ASN A 513 -14.40 5.05 -0.89
N PRO A 514 -13.27 5.71 -0.62
CA PRO A 514 -11.96 5.08 -0.69
C PRO A 514 -11.89 3.76 0.11
N ILE A 515 -11.38 2.72 -0.55
CA ILE A 515 -11.13 1.41 0.06
C ILE A 515 -9.68 1.35 0.51
N LEU A 516 -9.44 0.97 1.77
CA LEU A 516 -8.09 0.80 2.31
C LEU A 516 -7.82 -0.68 2.56
N SER A 517 -6.69 -1.17 2.03
CA SER A 517 -6.22 -2.54 2.28
C SER A 517 -4.77 -2.52 2.71
N LEU A 518 -4.41 -3.26 3.76
CA LEU A 518 -3.04 -3.26 4.26
C LEU A 518 -2.61 -4.59 4.87
N GLY A 519 -1.30 -4.79 4.98
CA GLY A 519 -0.67 -5.90 5.71
C GLY A 519 0.06 -5.38 6.94
N GLU A 520 1.35 -5.67 7.05
CA GLU A 520 2.24 -5.14 8.08
C GLU A 520 2.65 -3.69 7.73
N ALA A 521 1.70 -2.77 7.85
CA ALA A 521 1.89 -1.39 7.41
C ALA A 521 1.21 -0.36 8.33
N GLN A 522 1.66 0.89 8.20
CA GLN A 522 1.06 2.04 8.87
C GLN A 522 0.52 3.01 7.82
N LEU A 523 -0.74 3.42 7.91
CA LEU A 523 -1.34 4.37 6.98
C LEU A 523 -1.96 5.56 7.72
N GLY A 524 -1.49 6.76 7.40
CA GLY A 524 -2.05 8.02 7.87
C GLY A 524 -2.80 8.76 6.75
N ILE A 525 -4.01 9.20 7.05
CA ILE A 525 -4.84 10.02 6.17
C ILE A 525 -5.15 11.33 6.89
N THR A 526 -4.91 12.45 6.21
CA THR A 526 -5.29 13.79 6.69
C THR A 526 -6.01 14.55 5.58
N ALA A 527 -7.31 14.77 5.77
CA ALA A 527 -8.12 15.63 4.94
C ALA A 527 -8.26 17.01 5.58
N GLY A 528 -8.10 18.07 4.78
CA GLY A 528 -8.35 19.44 5.22
C GLY A 528 -9.84 19.68 5.52
N LYS A 529 -10.72 18.98 4.80
CA LYS A 529 -12.17 18.89 5.01
C LYS A 529 -12.53 17.49 5.55
N GLY A 530 -13.68 16.95 5.16
CA GLY A 530 -14.18 15.66 5.65
C GLY A 530 -13.40 14.48 5.08
N ALA A 531 -13.41 13.37 5.81
CA ALA A 531 -12.85 12.08 5.39
C ALA A 531 -13.92 10.99 5.48
N ALA A 532 -14.13 10.24 4.41
CA ALA A 532 -15.04 9.11 4.34
C ALA A 532 -14.27 7.87 3.90
N ILE A 533 -14.46 6.75 4.59
CA ILE A 533 -13.79 5.48 4.33
C ILE A 533 -14.85 4.41 4.08
N GLU A 534 -14.68 3.65 2.99
CA GLU A 534 -15.62 2.56 2.67
C GLU A 534 -15.40 1.40 3.63
N THR A 535 -14.16 0.91 3.69
CA THR A 535 -13.75 -0.12 4.64
C THR A 535 -12.22 -0.16 4.74
N ILE A 536 -11.73 -0.81 5.79
CA ILE A 536 -10.32 -1.12 6.04
C ILE A 536 -10.22 -2.63 6.27
N PHE A 537 -9.34 -3.31 5.54
CA PHE A 537 -9.17 -4.75 5.71
C PHE A 537 -7.78 -5.24 5.33
N ASN A 538 -7.49 -6.50 5.65
CA ASN A 538 -6.23 -7.11 5.31
C ASN A 538 -6.23 -7.60 3.86
N PHE A 539 -5.25 -7.24 3.04
CA PHE A 539 -5.31 -7.52 1.60
C PHE A 539 -5.37 -9.02 1.24
N SER A 540 -4.91 -9.94 2.12
CA SER A 540 -4.84 -11.38 1.85
C SER A 540 -6.07 -12.18 2.29
N VAL A 541 -7.13 -11.53 2.77
CA VAL A 541 -8.33 -12.22 3.29
C VAL A 541 -9.44 -12.40 2.26
N LEU A 542 -9.31 -11.83 1.07
CA LEU A 542 -10.26 -12.05 -0.01
C LEU A 542 -10.07 -13.45 -0.59
N GLU A 543 -11.11 -14.28 -0.52
CA GLU A 543 -11.13 -15.57 -1.18
C GLU A 543 -11.07 -15.44 -2.72
N ARG A 544 -10.58 -16.50 -3.35
CA ARG A 544 -10.44 -16.60 -4.81
C ARG A 544 -11.50 -17.49 -5.40
N PRO A 545 -11.72 -17.47 -6.72
CA PRO A 545 -12.30 -18.60 -7.43
C PRO A 545 -11.49 -19.87 -7.21
N LYS A 546 -12.17 -21.03 -7.23
CA LYS A 546 -11.55 -22.35 -7.20
C LYS A 546 -10.51 -22.48 -8.32
N LEU A 547 -9.28 -22.87 -7.97
CA LEU A 547 -8.29 -23.21 -8.98
C LEU A 547 -8.73 -24.50 -9.69
N ILE A 548 -8.75 -24.45 -11.02
CA ILE A 548 -9.06 -25.59 -11.89
C ILE A 548 -7.74 -26.07 -12.49
N ASP A 549 -7.46 -27.36 -12.37
CA ASP A 549 -6.29 -27.99 -12.98
C ASP A 549 -6.40 -28.11 -14.50
N ALA A 550 -5.30 -28.50 -15.15
CA ALA A 550 -5.24 -28.71 -16.59
C ALA A 550 -6.20 -29.80 -17.11
N PHE A 551 -6.79 -30.61 -16.22
CA PHE A 551 -7.75 -31.67 -16.53
C PHE A 551 -9.20 -31.25 -16.23
N GLY A 552 -9.44 -29.99 -15.88
CA GLY A 552 -10.78 -29.46 -15.60
C GLY A 552 -11.32 -29.81 -14.21
N SER A 553 -10.49 -30.35 -13.30
CA SER A 553 -10.86 -30.66 -11.92
C SER A 553 -10.45 -29.54 -10.96
N THR A 554 -11.25 -29.31 -9.92
CA THR A 554 -10.89 -28.34 -8.87
C THR A 554 -9.71 -28.85 -8.05
N VAL A 555 -8.64 -28.04 -7.96
CA VAL A 555 -7.55 -28.26 -7.03
C VAL A 555 -8.08 -28.08 -5.61
N ARG A 556 -8.12 -29.17 -4.83
CA ARG A 556 -8.64 -29.18 -3.46
C ARG A 556 -7.80 -28.27 -2.55
N ASN A 557 -8.46 -27.60 -1.61
CA ASN A 557 -7.83 -26.73 -0.59
C ASN A 557 -6.89 -25.66 -1.16
N SER A 558 -7.13 -25.23 -2.40
CA SER A 558 -6.35 -24.19 -3.07
C SER A 558 -6.79 -22.77 -2.70
N GLN A 559 -7.98 -22.64 -2.10
CA GLN A 559 -8.52 -21.41 -1.55
C GLN A 559 -8.27 -21.40 -0.04
N SER A 560 -7.53 -20.41 0.45
CA SER A 560 -7.37 -20.16 1.86
C SER A 560 -7.30 -18.67 2.15
N VAL A 561 -7.60 -18.34 3.40
CA VAL A 561 -7.49 -16.99 3.93
C VAL A 561 -6.50 -16.99 5.09
N TYR A 562 -5.81 -15.86 5.24
CA TYR A 562 -4.91 -15.58 6.34
C TYR A 562 -4.73 -14.07 6.50
N PHE A 563 -4.47 -13.63 7.72
CA PHE A 563 -4.07 -12.26 8.00
C PHE A 563 -2.56 -12.09 7.88
N THR A 564 -2.15 -10.93 7.37
CA THR A 564 -0.74 -10.49 7.25
C THR A 564 -0.45 -9.26 8.11
N TYR A 565 -1.36 -8.87 9.01
CA TYR A 565 -1.08 -7.81 9.98
C TYR A 565 0.09 -8.23 10.89
N GLY A 566 1.06 -7.34 11.04
CA GLY A 566 2.13 -7.47 12.04
C GLY A 566 1.90 -6.57 13.25
N GLN A 567 2.78 -6.68 14.25
CA GLN A 567 2.72 -5.84 15.45
C GLN A 567 2.84 -4.36 15.07
N GLY A 568 1.91 -3.53 15.55
CA GLY A 568 1.92 -2.08 15.28
C GLY A 568 1.29 -1.67 13.95
N SER A 569 0.75 -2.61 13.17
CA SER A 569 -0.06 -2.30 11.97
C SER A 569 -1.20 -1.35 12.37
N ARG A 570 -1.37 -0.25 11.62
CA ARG A 570 -2.29 0.82 12.03
C ARG A 570 -2.87 1.62 10.88
N VAL A 571 -4.07 2.13 11.10
CA VAL A 571 -4.64 3.21 10.28
C VAL A 571 -5.04 4.40 11.16
N SER A 572 -4.74 5.60 10.67
CA SER A 572 -5.24 6.86 11.26
C SER A 572 -5.94 7.70 10.21
N VAL A 573 -7.15 8.18 10.53
CA VAL A 573 -7.98 9.01 9.65
C VAL A 573 -8.25 10.32 10.36
N ASN A 574 -7.84 11.44 9.77
CA ASN A 574 -7.98 12.76 10.37
C ASN A 574 -8.73 13.69 9.41
N ALA A 575 -9.76 14.38 9.92
CA ALA A 575 -10.44 15.48 9.26
C ALA A 575 -10.17 16.77 10.05
N LEU A 576 -9.45 17.72 9.44
CA LEU A 576 -9.14 19.01 10.08
C LEU A 576 -10.40 19.88 10.20
N SER A 577 -11.23 19.88 9.16
CA SER A 577 -12.56 20.48 9.17
C SER A 577 -13.63 19.47 8.77
N GLY A 578 -14.82 19.50 9.38
CA GLY A 578 -15.88 18.54 9.05
C GLY A 578 -15.70 17.16 9.68
N ASN A 579 -16.39 16.16 9.11
CA ASN A 579 -16.66 14.87 9.75
C ASN A 579 -15.70 13.75 9.27
N VAL A 580 -15.56 12.72 10.10
CA VAL A 580 -15.05 11.41 9.68
C VAL A 580 -16.23 10.45 9.54
N PHE A 581 -16.35 9.79 8.39
CA PHE A 581 -17.39 8.81 8.09
C PHE A 581 -16.78 7.42 7.84
N LEU A 582 -17.27 6.41 8.56
CA LEU A 582 -16.88 5.01 8.43
C LEU A 582 -18.08 4.21 7.93
N ASP A 583 -18.07 3.81 6.65
CA ASP A 583 -19.22 3.17 6.02
C ASP A 583 -19.39 1.72 6.47
N ASN A 584 -18.42 0.85 6.17
CA ASN A 584 -18.41 -0.59 6.48
C ASN A 584 -19.71 -1.32 6.10
N SER A 585 -20.43 -0.85 5.08
CA SER A 585 -21.73 -1.40 4.71
C SER A 585 -21.63 -2.47 3.62
N PHE A 586 -22.18 -3.63 3.91
CA PHE A 586 -22.30 -4.77 2.98
C PHE A 586 -23.77 -5.14 2.70
N GLU A 587 -24.68 -4.21 2.98
CA GLU A 587 -26.11 -4.39 2.73
C GLU A 587 -26.40 -4.53 1.22
N ALA A 588 -27.57 -5.05 0.88
CA ALA A 588 -27.97 -5.14 -0.53
C ALA A 588 -28.04 -3.73 -1.16
N GLY A 589 -27.34 -3.53 -2.28
CA GLY A 589 -27.20 -2.23 -2.94
C GLY A 589 -26.11 -1.32 -2.36
N ALA A 590 -25.30 -1.80 -1.41
CA ALA A 590 -24.12 -1.06 -0.97
C ALA A 590 -23.05 -1.04 -2.11
N PRO A 591 -22.41 0.10 -2.39
CA PRO A 591 -21.43 0.23 -3.48
C PRO A 591 -20.31 -0.80 -3.43
N LEU A 592 -19.73 -1.08 -2.25
CA LEU A 592 -18.68 -2.07 -2.10
C LEU A 592 -19.15 -3.48 -2.49
N ARG A 593 -20.36 -3.87 -2.07
CA ARG A 593 -20.92 -5.17 -2.44
C ARG A 593 -21.12 -5.28 -3.94
N GLU A 594 -21.60 -4.22 -4.60
CA GLU A 594 -21.75 -4.18 -6.04
C GLU A 594 -20.40 -4.29 -6.75
N LYS A 595 -19.37 -3.57 -6.28
CA LYS A 595 -18.01 -3.68 -6.82
C LYS A 595 -17.47 -5.10 -6.73
N ILE A 596 -17.67 -5.78 -5.60
CA ILE A 596 -17.18 -7.17 -5.46
C ILE A 596 -17.94 -8.12 -6.38
N GLN A 597 -19.25 -7.95 -6.55
CA GLN A 597 -20.05 -8.76 -7.48
C GLN A 597 -19.66 -8.55 -8.96
N GLN A 598 -19.06 -7.40 -9.30
CA GLN A 598 -18.60 -7.09 -10.65
C GLN A 598 -17.17 -7.56 -10.95
N SER A 599 -16.38 -7.91 -9.93
CA SER A 599 -15.00 -8.38 -10.12
C SER A 599 -14.97 -9.74 -10.85
N GLN A 600 -13.93 -9.96 -11.65
CA GLN A 600 -13.74 -11.23 -12.39
C GLN A 600 -13.53 -12.42 -11.43
N SER A 601 -13.08 -12.13 -10.21
CA SER A 601 -12.87 -13.10 -9.14
C SER A 601 -14.06 -13.27 -8.20
N ALA A 602 -15.26 -12.76 -8.55
CA ALA A 602 -16.46 -12.80 -7.71
C ALA A 602 -16.91 -14.25 -7.41
N ALA A 603 -16.34 -14.86 -6.37
CA ALA A 603 -17.02 -15.89 -5.61
C ALA A 603 -18.15 -15.20 -4.79
N SER A 604 -19.29 -15.87 -4.63
CA SER A 604 -20.37 -15.37 -3.77
C SER A 604 -19.83 -15.17 -2.35
N ILE A 605 -19.52 -13.93 -1.95
CA ILE A 605 -19.13 -13.60 -0.57
C ILE A 605 -20.25 -14.07 0.36
N SER A 606 -19.94 -15.09 1.14
CA SER A 606 -20.73 -15.55 2.27
C SER A 606 -20.75 -14.49 3.37
N THR A 607 -21.75 -14.54 4.24
CA THR A 607 -21.84 -13.65 5.41
C THR A 607 -20.64 -13.75 6.36
N GLY A 608 -19.87 -14.85 6.32
CA GLY A 608 -18.62 -14.99 7.06
C GLY A 608 -17.50 -14.11 6.49
N GLU A 609 -17.35 -14.10 5.17
CA GLU A 609 -16.30 -13.36 4.47
C GLU A 609 -16.49 -11.83 4.57
N GLN A 610 -17.73 -11.34 4.70
CA GLN A 610 -18.00 -9.92 4.95
C GLN A 610 -17.25 -9.38 6.18
N ARG A 611 -17.10 -10.20 7.23
CA ARG A 611 -16.40 -9.78 8.46
C ARG A 611 -14.89 -9.74 8.32
N LEU A 612 -14.33 -10.55 7.42
CA LEU A 612 -12.92 -10.42 7.06
C LEU A 612 -12.65 -9.05 6.46
N LEU A 613 -13.62 -8.53 5.69
CA LEU A 613 -13.55 -7.22 5.04
C LEU A 613 -13.88 -6.04 5.95
N THR A 614 -14.20 -6.27 7.22
CA THR A 614 -14.32 -5.23 8.28
C THR A 614 -13.40 -5.51 9.47
N THR A 615 -12.40 -6.36 9.28
CA THR A 615 -11.34 -6.61 10.27
C THR A 615 -10.18 -5.65 10.01
N TYR A 616 -10.16 -4.57 10.77
CA TYR A 616 -9.14 -3.53 10.74
C TYR A 616 -7.85 -4.04 11.40
N PRO A 617 -6.71 -3.36 11.20
CA PRO A 617 -5.51 -3.61 11.99
C PRO A 617 -5.76 -3.44 13.49
N GLY A 618 -4.86 -3.98 14.32
CA GLY A 618 -5.03 -3.93 15.78
C GLY A 618 -4.98 -2.53 16.38
N THR A 619 -4.44 -1.53 15.65
CA THR A 619 -4.55 -0.12 16.03
C THR A 619 -5.35 0.67 15.01
N PHE A 620 -6.36 1.41 15.47
CA PHE A 620 -7.14 2.32 14.64
C PHE A 620 -7.39 3.64 15.35
N SER A 621 -7.26 4.76 14.61
CA SER A 621 -7.68 6.07 15.10
C SER A 621 -8.48 6.87 14.07
N ALA A 622 -9.54 7.52 14.53
CA ALA A 622 -10.32 8.50 13.77
C ALA A 622 -10.40 9.80 14.56
N ARG A 623 -10.06 10.93 13.91
CA ARG A 623 -10.09 12.26 14.53
C ARG A 623 -10.83 13.26 13.67
N ALA A 624 -11.93 13.82 14.18
CA ALA A 624 -12.66 14.92 13.60
C ALA A 624 -12.45 16.18 14.45
N TYR A 625 -11.49 17.03 14.06
CA TYR A 625 -11.04 18.16 14.89
C TYR A 625 -12.09 19.26 15.10
N SER A 626 -13.12 19.33 14.24
CA SER A 626 -14.22 20.29 14.36
C SER A 626 -15.61 19.70 14.06
N GLY A 627 -15.68 18.41 13.73
CA GLY A 627 -16.93 17.75 13.34
C GLY A 627 -17.20 16.47 14.12
N ASP A 628 -18.04 15.64 13.52
CA ASP A 628 -18.52 14.39 14.08
C ASP A 628 -17.73 13.17 13.54
N ILE A 629 -17.76 12.08 14.30
CA ILE A 629 -17.43 10.74 13.80
C ILE A 629 -18.73 9.95 13.62
N LEU A 630 -18.96 9.46 12.41
CA LEU A 630 -20.20 8.81 12.00
C LEU A 630 -19.92 7.39 11.50
N ILE A 631 -20.64 6.40 12.04
CA ILE A 631 -20.36 4.97 11.80
C ILE A 631 -21.61 4.30 11.26
N GLN A 632 -21.53 3.66 10.09
CA GLN A 632 -22.68 3.00 9.47
C GLN A 632 -22.68 1.47 9.66
N GLY A 633 -21.51 0.83 9.69
CA GLY A 633 -21.39 -0.63 9.75
C GLY A 633 -20.41 -1.13 10.81
N ASP A 634 -20.58 -2.41 11.19
CA ASP A 634 -19.75 -3.12 12.15
C ASP A 634 -18.28 -3.17 11.69
N PHE A 635 -17.35 -3.03 12.63
CA PHE A 635 -15.94 -3.32 12.39
C PHE A 635 -15.25 -3.83 13.65
N GLN A 636 -14.12 -4.50 13.45
CA GLN A 636 -13.35 -5.08 14.54
C GLN A 636 -11.85 -4.88 14.34
N LEU A 637 -11.11 -4.68 15.43
CA LEU A 637 -9.66 -4.57 15.43
C LEU A 637 -9.02 -5.94 15.62
N TYR A 638 -8.09 -6.31 14.75
CA TYR A 638 -7.31 -7.54 14.87
C TYR A 638 -6.57 -7.62 16.20
N SER A 639 -6.31 -8.84 16.69
CA SER A 639 -5.56 -9.04 17.94
C SER A 639 -4.13 -8.51 17.83
N ASP A 640 -3.79 -7.46 18.58
CA ASP A 640 -2.44 -6.90 18.70
C ASP A 640 -2.19 -6.57 20.18
N PRO A 641 -1.14 -7.11 20.83
CA PRO A 641 -0.84 -6.84 22.23
C PRO A 641 -0.60 -5.37 22.59
N GLN A 642 -0.34 -4.53 21.59
CA GLN A 642 -0.19 -3.08 21.73
C GLN A 642 -1.20 -2.33 20.83
N GLY A 643 -2.27 -3.01 20.43
CA GLY A 643 -3.39 -2.44 19.69
C GLY A 643 -4.22 -1.50 20.56
N SER A 644 -4.87 -0.52 19.94
CA SER A 644 -5.75 0.41 20.65
C SER A 644 -6.76 1.05 19.69
N LEU A 645 -7.95 1.38 20.20
CA LEU A 645 -8.96 2.16 19.48
C LEU A 645 -8.95 3.62 19.96
N GLU A 646 -8.93 4.59 19.04
CA GLU A 646 -9.12 6.00 19.37
C GLU A 646 -10.14 6.68 18.44
N LEU A 647 -11.26 7.17 18.99
CA LEU A 647 -12.25 7.99 18.28
C LEU A 647 -12.35 9.36 18.97
N LEU A 648 -11.86 10.42 18.34
CA LEU A 648 -11.87 11.78 18.89
C LEU A 648 -12.67 12.73 17.99
N ALA A 649 -13.80 13.24 18.48
CA ALA A 649 -14.64 14.21 17.79
C ALA A 649 -14.73 15.52 18.58
N ASP A 650 -14.78 16.66 17.88
CA ASP A 650 -15.23 17.91 18.51
C ASP A 650 -16.72 17.87 18.81
N GLY A 651 -17.49 17.39 17.83
CA GLY A 651 -18.92 17.17 17.91
C GLY A 651 -19.23 15.80 18.51
N ASN A 652 -20.04 15.03 17.79
CA ASN A 652 -20.62 13.77 18.24
C ASN A 652 -19.84 12.54 17.75
N ILE A 653 -19.96 11.43 18.48
CA ILE A 653 -19.62 10.09 17.99
C ILE A 653 -20.93 9.28 17.94
N ALA A 654 -21.43 8.98 16.75
CA ALA A 654 -22.76 8.40 16.57
C ALA A 654 -22.80 7.36 15.44
N ASP A 655 -23.77 6.45 15.53
CA ASP A 655 -24.15 5.64 14.38
C ASP A 655 -25.00 6.47 13.39
N LEU A 656 -25.03 6.06 12.12
CA LEU A 656 -25.90 6.67 11.09
C LEU A 656 -27.35 6.13 11.10
N GLY A 657 -27.69 5.21 11.99
CA GLY A 657 -29.00 4.57 12.02
C GLY A 657 -29.25 3.57 10.87
N LEU A 658 -30.37 2.85 10.95
CA LEU A 658 -30.78 1.90 9.91
C LEU A 658 -31.39 2.64 8.71
N LYS A 659 -30.81 2.46 7.51
CA LYS A 659 -31.40 2.96 6.24
C LYS A 659 -32.82 2.43 5.98
N ASN A 660 -33.19 1.28 6.56
CA ASN A 660 -34.53 0.71 6.49
C ASN A 660 -35.30 0.86 7.81
N LYS A 661 -36.11 1.93 7.90
CA LYS A 661 -37.04 2.21 9.01
C LYS A 661 -38.27 1.28 9.02
N ASN A 662 -38.10 -0.03 8.79
CA ASN A 662 -39.25 -0.94 8.82
C ASN A 662 -39.62 -1.23 10.29
N ALA A 663 -40.45 -0.36 10.86
CA ALA A 663 -40.82 -0.30 12.28
C ALA A 663 -41.49 -1.56 12.86
N ALA A 664 -41.74 -2.60 12.06
CA ALA A 664 -42.38 -3.84 12.49
C ALA A 664 -41.38 -4.93 12.98
N LEU A 665 -40.10 -4.77 12.67
CA LEU A 665 -39.00 -5.58 13.21
C LEU A 665 -38.08 -4.58 13.90
N GLY A 666 -37.90 -4.68 15.23
CA GLY A 666 -37.11 -3.72 16.02
C GLY A 666 -35.66 -3.54 15.51
N PRO A 667 -34.85 -2.67 16.15
CA PRO A 667 -33.47 -2.41 15.73
C PRO A 667 -32.58 -3.65 15.93
N THR A 668 -32.59 -4.58 14.97
CA THR A 668 -31.86 -5.84 15.06
C THR A 668 -30.39 -5.74 14.60
N ASN A 669 -29.99 -4.63 13.98
CA ASN A 669 -28.62 -4.39 13.53
C ASN A 669 -28.01 -3.13 14.18
N ILE A 670 -27.81 -3.17 15.50
CA ILE A 670 -27.01 -2.16 16.22
C ILE A 670 -25.54 -2.28 15.77
N VAL A 671 -24.91 -1.16 15.41
CA VAL A 671 -23.48 -1.13 15.02
C VAL A 671 -22.62 -1.68 16.16
N THR A 672 -21.69 -2.57 15.85
CA THR A 672 -20.76 -3.17 16.81
C THR A 672 -19.32 -2.85 16.44
N ILE A 673 -18.62 -2.24 17.40
CA ILE A 673 -17.19 -1.99 17.36
C ILE A 673 -16.54 -2.93 18.35
N ARG A 674 -15.56 -3.72 17.91
CA ARG A 674 -14.92 -4.72 18.78
C ARG A 674 -13.40 -4.73 18.66
N GLN A 675 -12.71 -4.84 19.78
CA GLN A 675 -11.31 -5.26 19.84
C GLN A 675 -11.24 -6.76 20.09
N LEU A 676 -10.52 -7.51 19.23
CA LEU A 676 -10.41 -8.96 19.38
C LEU A 676 -9.44 -9.31 20.53
N ASP A 677 -9.87 -10.24 21.38
CA ASP A 677 -9.03 -10.90 22.40
C ASP A 677 -8.81 -12.37 22.03
N VAL A 678 -8.58 -12.65 20.75
CA VAL A 678 -8.37 -14.02 20.26
C VAL A 678 -6.88 -14.26 20.13
N ASP A 679 -6.40 -15.44 20.54
CA ASP A 679 -5.00 -15.83 20.29
C ASP A 679 -4.74 -15.72 18.76
N PRO A 680 -3.84 -14.83 18.32
CA PRO A 680 -3.65 -14.57 16.90
C PRO A 680 -3.08 -15.79 16.17
N VAL A 681 -2.38 -16.70 16.86
CA VAL A 681 -1.73 -17.88 16.27
C VAL A 681 -2.69 -19.08 16.24
N LEU A 682 -3.46 -19.29 17.31
CA LEU A 682 -4.30 -20.47 17.47
C LEU A 682 -5.76 -20.25 17.06
N GLY A 683 -6.26 -19.01 17.15
CA GLY A 683 -7.68 -18.70 16.95
C GLY A 683 -7.99 -17.95 15.66
N LEU A 684 -6.99 -17.36 15.00
CA LEU A 684 -7.17 -16.62 13.74
C LEU A 684 -6.33 -17.22 12.61
N PRO A 685 -6.78 -17.12 11.35
CA PRO A 685 -5.99 -17.53 10.20
C PRO A 685 -4.69 -16.71 10.09
N THR A 686 -3.54 -17.37 10.04
CA THR A 686 -2.21 -16.73 9.92
C THR A 686 -1.45 -17.22 8.71
N VAL A 687 -0.37 -16.51 8.34
CA VAL A 687 0.53 -16.96 7.26
C VAL A 687 1.11 -18.35 7.55
N GLN A 688 1.37 -18.69 8.82
CA GLN A 688 1.91 -19.98 9.22
C GLN A 688 0.84 -21.07 9.23
N VAL A 689 -0.40 -20.71 9.61
CA VAL A 689 -1.56 -21.60 9.70
C VAL A 689 -2.71 -21.00 8.89
N PRO A 690 -2.63 -21.05 7.54
CA PRO A 690 -3.68 -20.52 6.68
C PRO A 690 -4.94 -21.40 6.82
N THR A 691 -6.12 -20.80 6.75
CA THR A 691 -7.39 -21.54 6.87
C THR A 691 -7.99 -21.79 5.50
N PRO A 692 -8.17 -23.06 5.08
CA PRO A 692 -8.86 -23.38 3.84
C PRO A 692 -10.33 -22.94 3.86
N ALA A 693 -10.87 -22.55 2.71
CA ALA A 693 -12.27 -22.13 2.56
C ALA A 693 -13.28 -23.19 3.09
N SER A 694 -12.96 -24.48 2.95
CA SER A 694 -13.78 -25.60 3.47
C SER A 694 -13.90 -25.64 5.00
N SER A 695 -12.92 -25.08 5.71
CA SER A 695 -12.87 -25.02 7.18
C SER A 695 -13.21 -23.62 7.71
N LEU A 696 -13.37 -22.64 6.82
CA LEU A 696 -13.46 -21.23 7.20
C LEU A 696 -14.65 -20.92 8.10
N ALA A 697 -15.83 -21.50 7.84
CA ALA A 697 -17.03 -21.27 8.65
C ALA A 697 -16.86 -21.67 10.13
N ALA A 698 -16.02 -22.67 10.41
CA ALA A 698 -15.70 -23.11 11.77
C ALA A 698 -14.75 -22.13 12.47
N VAL A 699 -13.75 -21.63 11.74
CA VAL A 699 -12.75 -20.68 12.27
C VAL A 699 -13.35 -19.28 12.46
N LEU A 700 -14.16 -18.79 11.52
CA LEU A 700 -14.84 -17.48 11.63
C LEU A 700 -15.92 -17.42 12.72
N GLY A 701 -16.18 -18.51 13.44
CA GLY A 701 -16.99 -18.49 14.66
C GLY A 701 -16.50 -17.44 15.67
N VAL A 702 -15.18 -17.21 15.75
CA VAL A 702 -14.57 -16.22 16.65
C VAL A 702 -14.80 -14.77 16.22
N LEU A 703 -15.17 -14.56 14.95
CA LEU A 703 -15.53 -13.25 14.40
C LEU A 703 -17.04 -13.03 14.42
N LYS A 704 -17.86 -13.92 15.01
CA LYS A 704 -19.32 -13.73 15.07
C LYS A 704 -19.72 -12.51 15.90
N LYS A 705 -21.02 -12.19 15.91
CA LYS A 705 -21.55 -11.16 16.82
C LYS A 705 -21.95 -11.88 18.11
N ALA A 706 -21.14 -11.74 19.15
CA ALA A 706 -21.33 -12.26 20.52
C ALA A 706 -21.86 -13.72 20.63
N PRO A 707 -21.03 -14.78 20.54
CA PRO A 707 -21.46 -16.13 20.84
C PRO A 707 -21.92 -16.22 22.29
N GLN A 708 -22.93 -17.06 22.54
CA GLN A 708 -23.44 -17.35 23.86
C GLN A 708 -22.98 -18.74 24.30
N GLY A 709 -22.68 -18.91 25.58
CA GLY A 709 -22.36 -20.21 26.17
C GLY A 709 -20.92 -20.68 25.89
N PRO A 710 -20.64 -21.99 25.77
CA PRO A 710 -19.28 -22.54 25.70
C PRO A 710 -18.41 -21.99 24.55
N GLU A 711 -19.03 -21.44 23.49
CA GLU A 711 -18.34 -20.81 22.36
C GLU A 711 -17.69 -19.46 22.72
N GLU A 712 -18.16 -18.79 23.79
CA GLU A 712 -17.60 -17.54 24.32
C GLU A 712 -16.16 -17.71 24.80
N GLN A 713 -15.78 -18.91 25.25
CA GLN A 713 -14.38 -19.19 25.61
C GLN A 713 -13.41 -19.16 24.41
N LYS A 714 -13.90 -19.35 23.18
CA LYS A 714 -13.06 -19.25 21.98
C LYS A 714 -12.76 -17.80 21.58
N TRP A 715 -13.41 -16.83 22.23
CA TRP A 715 -13.23 -15.40 21.98
C TRP A 715 -12.11 -14.77 22.81
N HIS A 716 -11.59 -15.53 23.76
CA HIS A 716 -10.60 -15.11 24.72
C HIS A 716 -9.35 -15.97 24.58
N ALA A 717 -8.21 -15.31 24.45
CA ALA A 717 -6.91 -15.95 24.47
C ALA A 717 -6.67 -16.52 25.87
N LEU A 718 -5.98 -17.67 25.93
CA LEU A 718 -5.58 -18.28 27.21
C LEU A 718 -4.73 -17.32 28.06
N THR A 719 -3.94 -16.49 27.39
CA THR A 719 -3.32 -15.29 27.97
C THR A 719 -3.93 -14.09 27.28
N PRO A 720 -4.66 -13.20 27.98
CA PRO A 720 -5.31 -12.05 27.36
C PRO A 720 -4.34 -11.25 26.49
N VAL A 721 -4.78 -10.88 25.28
CA VAL A 721 -3.92 -10.27 24.25
C VAL A 721 -3.26 -8.99 24.77
N HIS A 722 -4.00 -8.17 25.52
CA HIS A 722 -3.57 -6.87 26.03
C HIS A 722 -2.82 -6.93 27.38
N SER A 723 -2.37 -8.12 27.81
CA SER A 723 -1.63 -8.28 29.06
C SER A 723 -0.39 -7.37 29.10
N GLY A 724 -0.40 -6.39 30.01
CA GLY A 724 0.69 -5.42 30.17
C GLY A 724 0.57 -4.15 29.32
N ASP A 725 -0.45 -4.01 28.47
CA ASP A 725 -0.77 -2.71 27.88
C ASP A 725 -1.34 -1.78 28.96
N THR A 726 -0.87 -0.54 28.96
CA THR A 726 -1.27 0.51 29.90
C THR A 726 -1.96 1.68 29.20
N ARG A 727 -2.09 1.63 27.87
CA ARG A 727 -2.75 2.67 27.08
C ARG A 727 -4.22 2.28 26.93
N PRO A 728 -5.15 3.14 27.37
CA PRO A 728 -6.57 2.83 27.22
C PRO A 728 -7.03 3.08 25.78
N SER A 729 -8.02 2.31 25.34
CA SER A 729 -8.88 2.70 24.23
C SER A 729 -9.68 3.95 24.59
N ARG A 730 -9.95 4.83 23.61
CA ARG A 730 -10.48 6.18 23.85
C ARG A 730 -11.63 6.52 22.93
N LEU A 731 -12.74 6.97 23.50
CA LEU A 731 -13.84 7.62 22.78
C LEU A 731 -14.08 8.99 23.42
N VAL A 732 -13.80 10.07 22.69
CA VAL A 732 -13.92 11.43 23.20
C VAL A 732 -14.75 12.29 22.26
N ALA A 733 -15.91 12.72 22.71
CA ALA A 733 -16.74 13.74 22.06
C ALA A 733 -16.61 15.04 22.87
N ARG A 734 -15.74 15.97 22.46
CA ARG A 734 -15.32 17.09 23.31
C ARG A 734 -16.47 18.02 23.71
N LYS A 735 -17.36 18.34 22.78
CA LYS A 735 -18.54 19.18 23.02
C LYS A 735 -19.85 18.43 22.78
N GLY A 736 -19.85 17.41 21.93
CA GLY A 736 -21.03 16.62 21.60
C GLY A 736 -21.24 15.43 22.53
N GLY A 737 -22.19 14.58 22.16
CA GLY A 737 -22.50 13.35 22.87
C GLY A 737 -21.98 12.09 22.16
N ILE A 738 -22.17 10.95 22.80
CA ILE A 738 -21.80 9.63 22.27
C ILE A 738 -23.02 8.70 22.25
N GLY A 739 -23.19 7.97 21.15
CA GLY A 739 -24.26 6.99 20.95
C GLY A 739 -25.47 7.59 20.23
N LYS A 740 -26.68 7.43 20.80
CA LYS A 740 -27.92 7.97 20.27
C LYS A 740 -28.05 9.46 20.54
N VAL A 741 -27.40 10.27 19.70
CA VAL A 741 -27.32 11.74 19.87
C VAL A 741 -27.86 12.52 18.67
N ARG A 742 -28.38 11.80 17.68
CA ARG A 742 -29.08 12.32 16.50
C ARG A 742 -30.46 11.65 16.37
N ASP A 743 -31.39 12.31 15.68
CA ASP A 743 -32.76 11.80 15.49
C ASP A 743 -32.83 10.47 14.72
N ASP A 744 -31.83 10.21 13.87
CA ASP A 744 -31.72 9.00 13.07
C ASP A 744 -30.83 7.92 13.68
N SER A 745 -29.98 8.29 14.65
CA SER A 745 -29.14 7.33 15.39
C SER A 745 -29.98 6.46 16.33
N ILE A 746 -29.50 5.24 16.60
CA ILE A 746 -30.12 4.31 17.57
C ILE A 746 -29.19 3.94 18.73
N GLY A 747 -27.91 4.27 18.63
CA GLY A 747 -26.85 3.83 19.54
C GLY A 747 -25.98 2.73 18.91
N PHE A 748 -24.87 2.41 19.59
CA PHE A 748 -23.94 1.37 19.14
C PHE A 748 -23.36 0.60 20.33
N THR A 749 -22.74 -0.52 20.02
CA THR A 749 -22.08 -1.41 20.97
C THR A 749 -20.57 -1.31 20.82
N LEU A 750 -19.85 -1.18 21.94
CA LEU A 750 -18.40 -1.16 22.01
C LEU A 750 -17.88 -2.28 22.91
N LEU A 751 -17.06 -3.17 22.36
CA LEU A 751 -16.34 -4.22 23.08
C LEU A 751 -14.85 -3.91 23.06
N THR A 752 -14.23 -3.79 24.22
CA THR A 752 -12.79 -3.52 24.37
C THR A 752 -12.14 -4.62 25.20
N ALA A 753 -10.93 -5.00 24.80
CA ALA A 753 -10.15 -6.05 25.45
C ALA A 753 -9.16 -5.50 26.49
N GLU A 754 -9.29 -4.21 26.83
CA GLU A 754 -8.40 -3.42 27.67
C GLU A 754 -9.16 -2.30 28.40
N GLN A 755 -8.49 -1.63 29.35
CA GLN A 755 -9.04 -0.43 30.01
C GLN A 755 -9.46 0.65 29.00
N THR A 756 -10.53 1.38 29.31
CA THR A 756 -11.17 2.28 28.35
C THR A 756 -11.56 3.62 28.96
N LEU A 757 -11.32 4.71 28.22
CA LEU A 757 -11.71 6.07 28.53
C LEU A 757 -12.80 6.55 27.57
N ILE A 758 -13.97 6.86 28.09
CA ILE A 758 -15.11 7.41 27.35
C ILE A 758 -15.47 8.76 27.96
N SER A 759 -15.44 9.83 27.17
CA SER A 759 -15.73 11.18 27.63
C SER A 759 -16.60 11.93 26.62
N ALA A 760 -17.79 12.33 27.04
CA ALA A 760 -18.69 13.18 26.26
C ALA A 760 -18.85 14.56 26.95
N GLY A 761 -18.77 15.65 26.19
CA GLY A 761 -19.16 16.98 26.67
C GLY A 761 -20.68 17.10 26.87
N GLY A 762 -21.44 16.35 26.09
CA GLY A 762 -22.90 16.19 26.19
C GLY A 762 -23.32 14.90 26.89
N ASP A 763 -24.35 14.26 26.37
CA ASP A 763 -24.91 13.01 26.91
C ASP A 763 -24.22 11.77 26.31
N ILE A 764 -24.20 10.67 27.07
CA ILE A 764 -23.94 9.32 26.58
C ILE A 764 -25.28 8.59 26.54
N ASN A 765 -25.79 8.27 25.36
CA ASN A 765 -27.12 7.68 25.19
C ASN A 765 -27.05 6.36 24.41
N ASN A 766 -27.71 5.30 24.87
CA ASN A 766 -27.78 4.00 24.20
C ASN A 766 -26.42 3.45 23.71
N LEU A 767 -25.36 3.70 24.47
CA LEU A 767 -24.05 3.13 24.23
C LEU A 767 -23.94 1.83 25.04
N ASN A 768 -23.90 0.68 24.39
CA ASN A 768 -23.67 -0.59 25.07
C ASN A 768 -22.17 -0.84 25.23
N LEU A 769 -21.70 -1.18 26.44
CA LEU A 769 -20.26 -1.38 26.70
C LEU A 769 -19.97 -2.75 27.28
N GLU A 770 -18.95 -3.40 26.73
CA GLU A 770 -18.26 -4.50 27.41
C GLU A 770 -16.75 -4.18 27.44
N ILE A 771 -16.21 -4.07 28.63
CA ILE A 771 -14.81 -3.71 28.86
C ILE A 771 -14.15 -4.87 29.60
N GLN A 772 -13.04 -5.37 29.07
CA GLN A 772 -12.22 -6.37 29.74
C GLN A 772 -10.99 -5.72 30.37
N HIS A 773 -10.88 -5.81 31.69
CA HIS A 773 -9.65 -5.53 32.42
C HIS A 773 -8.83 -6.80 32.53
N VAL A 774 -7.59 -6.70 32.10
CA VAL A 774 -6.61 -7.80 32.13
C VAL A 774 -5.70 -7.69 33.37
N SER A 775 -5.71 -6.53 34.04
CA SER A 775 -4.87 -6.24 35.20
C SER A 775 -5.66 -5.62 36.37
N PRO A 776 -5.33 -5.93 37.65
CA PRO A 776 -5.89 -5.22 38.80
C PRO A 776 -5.55 -3.73 38.86
N GLN A 777 -4.60 -3.26 38.05
CA GLN A 777 -4.27 -1.83 37.93
C GLN A 777 -5.10 -1.12 36.85
N ASP A 778 -5.88 -1.85 36.06
CA ASP A 778 -6.70 -1.27 35.01
C ASP A 778 -7.77 -0.34 35.57
N SER A 779 -7.94 0.79 34.89
CA SER A 779 -8.89 1.82 35.29
C SER A 779 -9.66 2.33 34.08
N SER A 780 -10.97 2.09 34.07
CA SER A 780 -11.87 2.63 33.05
C SER A 780 -12.67 3.82 33.58
N LEU A 781 -12.90 4.81 32.72
CA LEU A 781 -13.67 6.00 33.02
C LEU A 781 -14.72 6.22 31.94
N ILE A 782 -15.99 6.33 32.35
CA ILE A 782 -17.14 6.64 31.51
C ILE A 782 -17.74 7.93 32.04
N GLN A 783 -17.53 9.03 31.33
CA GLN A 783 -17.91 10.37 31.77
C GLN A 783 -18.79 11.09 30.74
N ALA A 784 -19.90 11.65 31.21
CA ALA A 784 -20.76 12.55 30.46
C ALA A 784 -20.86 13.91 31.17
N GLY A 785 -20.64 15.01 30.45
CA GLY A 785 -20.94 16.36 30.93
C GLY A 785 -22.44 16.57 31.15
N GLY A 786 -23.27 15.83 30.40
CA GLY A 786 -24.70 15.71 30.61
C GLY A 786 -25.07 14.46 31.41
N SER A 787 -25.84 13.57 30.80
CA SER A 787 -26.41 12.37 31.42
C SER A 787 -25.90 11.10 30.75
N ILE A 788 -25.92 10.00 31.47
CA ILE A 788 -25.72 8.65 30.92
C ILE A 788 -27.10 7.97 30.88
N ARG A 789 -27.59 7.61 29.69
CA ARG A 789 -28.95 7.08 29.52
C ARG A 789 -29.06 5.84 28.64
N PHE A 790 -29.98 4.96 29.00
CA PHE A 790 -30.61 3.98 28.11
C PHE A 790 -32.10 4.28 27.96
N ASP A 791 -32.63 4.15 26.74
CA ASP A 791 -34.05 4.36 26.47
C ASP A 791 -34.95 3.35 27.22
N ALA A 792 -36.03 3.84 27.81
CA ALA A 792 -37.08 2.99 28.37
C ALA A 792 -38.05 2.54 27.27
N ASN A 793 -37.66 1.51 26.53
CA ASN A 793 -38.40 1.03 25.36
C ASN A 793 -39.72 0.33 25.75
N ARG A 794 -40.76 0.49 24.92
CA ARG A 794 -42.07 -0.15 25.12
C ARG A 794 -42.54 -0.88 23.86
N ASP A 795 -43.22 -2.01 24.02
CA ASP A 795 -43.93 -2.70 22.94
C ASP A 795 -45.21 -1.93 22.52
N PRO A 796 -45.88 -2.29 21.41
CA PRO A 796 -47.14 -1.66 21.01
C PRO A 796 -48.28 -1.77 22.03
N SER A 797 -48.16 -2.67 23.01
CA SER A 797 -49.11 -2.84 24.13
C SER A 797 -48.76 -1.96 25.34
N GLY A 798 -47.67 -1.19 25.27
CA GLY A 798 -47.18 -0.31 26.33
C GLY A 798 -46.33 -1.01 27.40
N ASN A 799 -46.03 -2.30 27.27
CA ASN A 799 -45.15 -3.00 28.21
C ASN A 799 -43.71 -2.56 27.98
N PHE A 800 -42.94 -2.40 29.06
CA PHE A 800 -41.51 -2.19 28.94
C PHE A 800 -40.85 -3.41 28.28
N ILE A 801 -40.03 -3.16 27.27
CA ILE A 801 -39.23 -4.17 26.60
C ILE A 801 -37.77 -3.76 26.66
N GLN A 802 -36.89 -4.74 26.80
CA GLN A 802 -35.48 -4.56 26.57
C GLN A 802 -35.22 -4.70 25.06
N VAL A 803 -34.44 -3.79 24.50
CA VAL A 803 -34.09 -3.82 23.08
C VAL A 803 -32.63 -4.24 22.95
N GLY A 804 -32.41 -5.51 22.60
CA GLY A 804 -31.09 -6.12 22.59
C GLY A 804 -30.52 -6.35 23.99
N ASN A 805 -29.24 -6.70 24.09
CA ASN A 805 -28.51 -6.74 25.36
C ASN A 805 -27.92 -5.34 25.61
N GLN A 806 -28.68 -4.46 26.24
CA GLN A 806 -28.18 -3.15 26.69
C GLN A 806 -27.68 -3.29 28.13
N ASN A 807 -26.40 -3.03 28.35
CA ASN A 807 -25.75 -2.97 29.65
C ASN A 807 -24.40 -2.22 29.59
N PHE A 808 -23.83 -1.99 30.77
CA PHE A 808 -22.42 -1.65 30.94
C PHE A 808 -21.76 -2.80 31.72
N SER A 809 -20.97 -3.63 31.04
CA SER A 809 -20.30 -4.79 31.64
C SER A 809 -18.80 -4.55 31.76
N ILE A 810 -18.26 -4.73 32.96
CA ILE A 810 -16.82 -4.74 33.24
C ILE A 810 -16.41 -6.16 33.64
N THR A 811 -15.52 -6.76 32.87
CA THR A 811 -14.94 -8.09 33.10
C THR A 811 -13.53 -7.93 33.68
N GLY A 812 -13.14 -8.81 34.60
CA GLY A 812 -11.83 -8.75 35.28
C GLY A 812 -11.75 -7.75 36.43
N PRO A 813 -10.60 -7.67 37.12
CA PRO A 813 -10.38 -6.85 38.31
C PRO A 813 -10.16 -5.36 37.97
N GLY A 814 -9.75 -4.54 38.94
CA GLY A 814 -9.43 -3.12 38.72
C GLY A 814 -10.56 -2.19 39.11
N ARG A 815 -10.71 -1.05 38.42
CA ARG A 815 -11.69 0.00 38.78
C ARG A 815 -12.42 0.55 37.56
N ALA A 816 -13.71 0.83 37.71
CA ALA A 816 -14.48 1.55 36.71
C ALA A 816 -15.31 2.66 37.35
N ALA A 817 -15.26 3.85 36.76
CA ALA A 817 -16.04 5.01 37.20
C ALA A 817 -17.05 5.46 36.15
N PHE A 818 -18.30 5.64 36.55
CA PHE A 818 -19.40 6.19 35.77
C PHE A 818 -19.79 7.53 36.36
N ILE A 819 -19.57 8.61 35.61
CA ILE A 819 -19.73 9.98 36.08
C ILE A 819 -20.64 10.75 35.13
N ALA A 820 -21.76 11.25 35.63
CA ALA A 820 -22.67 12.10 34.87
C ALA A 820 -22.83 13.46 35.54
N GLY A 821 -22.70 14.54 34.77
CA GLY A 821 -22.99 15.90 35.23
C GLY A 821 -24.43 16.08 35.70
N LYS A 822 -25.37 15.28 35.18
CA LYS A 822 -26.80 15.26 35.53
C LYS A 822 -27.27 13.88 35.98
N ASP A 823 -27.98 13.13 35.13
CA ASP A 823 -28.65 11.89 35.51
C ASP A 823 -27.89 10.66 35.03
N ILE A 824 -28.01 9.57 35.78
CA ILE A 824 -27.74 8.21 35.28
C ILE A 824 -29.07 7.47 35.25
N ASP A 825 -29.64 7.29 34.07
CA ASP A 825 -30.93 6.62 33.85
C ASP A 825 -30.72 5.38 32.98
N LEU A 826 -30.78 4.20 33.59
CA LEU A 826 -30.46 2.95 32.91
C LEU A 826 -31.69 2.29 32.27
N GLY A 827 -32.85 2.96 32.24
CA GLY A 827 -34.01 2.53 31.46
C GLY A 827 -34.42 1.07 31.70
N THR A 828 -34.56 0.30 30.60
CA THR A 828 -34.87 -1.14 30.63
C THR A 828 -33.63 -2.03 30.43
N SER A 829 -32.42 -1.48 30.61
CA SER A 829 -31.13 -2.20 30.48
C SER A 829 -30.85 -3.14 31.66
N ASP A 830 -29.81 -3.99 31.56
CA ASP A 830 -29.32 -4.80 32.69
C ASP A 830 -28.48 -3.98 33.69
N GLY A 831 -28.32 -2.67 33.44
CA GLY A 831 -27.60 -1.75 34.29
C GLY A 831 -26.07 -1.81 34.17
N ILE A 832 -25.37 -1.47 35.26
CA ILE A 832 -23.90 -1.53 35.37
C ILE A 832 -23.53 -2.79 36.14
N VAL A 833 -22.73 -3.66 35.53
CA VAL A 833 -22.38 -4.98 36.07
C VAL A 833 -20.86 -5.18 36.07
N SER A 834 -20.32 -5.63 37.20
CA SER A 834 -18.95 -6.12 37.33
C SER A 834 -18.98 -7.65 37.38
N THR A 835 -18.39 -8.31 36.39
CA THR A 835 -18.61 -9.74 36.13
C THR A 835 -17.45 -10.65 36.54
N GLY A 836 -16.31 -10.11 36.98
CA GLY A 836 -15.14 -10.92 37.30
C GLY A 836 -14.70 -11.75 36.09
N ASN A 837 -14.58 -13.07 36.25
CA ASN A 837 -14.19 -13.99 35.17
C ASN A 837 -15.36 -14.73 34.50
N LEU A 838 -16.61 -14.31 34.73
CA LEU A 838 -17.78 -15.03 34.20
C LEU A 838 -17.83 -15.04 32.66
N ARG A 839 -17.24 -14.03 32.01
CA ARG A 839 -17.12 -13.93 30.55
C ARG A 839 -15.82 -14.58 30.04
N ASN A 840 -14.70 -14.29 30.69
CA ASN A 840 -13.39 -14.83 30.36
C ASN A 840 -12.79 -15.54 31.58
N LEU A 841 -12.79 -16.88 31.54
CA LEU A 841 -12.31 -17.72 32.64
C LEU A 841 -10.80 -17.62 32.86
N ASN A 842 -10.05 -17.03 31.92
CA ASN A 842 -8.61 -16.82 32.03
C ASN A 842 -8.25 -15.58 32.89
N LEU A 843 -9.25 -14.83 33.36
CA LEU A 843 -9.08 -13.71 34.28
C LEU A 843 -9.29 -14.13 35.74
N PRO A 844 -8.81 -13.32 36.71
CA PRO A 844 -9.18 -13.47 38.11
C PRO A 844 -10.71 -13.42 38.31
N ASP A 845 -11.21 -14.19 39.27
CA ASP A 845 -12.63 -14.21 39.65
C ASP A 845 -13.11 -12.89 40.28
N GLN A 846 -12.18 -12.09 40.79
CA GLN A 846 -12.42 -10.73 41.26
C GLN A 846 -12.92 -9.82 40.12
N GLY A 847 -14.10 -9.23 40.31
CA GLY A 847 -14.60 -8.13 39.49
C GLY A 847 -13.99 -6.77 39.86
N ALA A 848 -14.10 -5.81 38.96
CA ALA A 848 -13.72 -4.42 39.17
C ALA A 848 -14.58 -3.73 40.25
N ASP A 849 -13.97 -2.83 41.01
CA ASP A 849 -14.65 -1.88 41.89
C ASP A 849 -15.40 -0.85 41.04
N LEU A 850 -16.68 -0.60 41.37
CA LEU A 850 -17.54 0.32 40.62
C LEU A 850 -17.78 1.61 41.42
N THR A 851 -17.50 2.75 40.79
CA THR A 851 -17.88 4.08 41.29
C THR A 851 -18.94 4.67 40.39
N VAL A 852 -20.09 5.07 40.94
CA VAL A 852 -21.20 5.65 40.17
C VAL A 852 -21.59 6.99 40.79
N LEU A 853 -21.50 8.05 40.00
CA LEU A 853 -21.69 9.43 40.44
C LEU A 853 -22.61 10.15 39.46
N ALA A 854 -23.76 10.58 39.95
CA ALA A 854 -24.70 11.42 39.21
C ALA A 854 -24.76 12.82 39.85
N SER A 855 -25.17 13.81 39.06
CA SER A 855 -25.40 15.19 39.49
C SER A 855 -24.16 15.86 40.07
N VAL A 856 -22.98 15.51 39.57
CA VAL A 856 -21.71 16.09 40.03
C VAL A 856 -21.46 17.51 39.52
N GLY A 857 -22.21 18.00 38.54
CA GLY A 857 -22.00 19.33 37.93
C GLY A 857 -20.62 19.48 37.26
N ASP A 858 -20.26 20.71 36.88
CA ASP A 858 -18.94 21.01 36.26
C ASP A 858 -17.78 21.09 37.27
N THR A 859 -18.09 21.03 38.58
CA THR A 859 -17.11 21.15 39.67
C THR A 859 -17.09 19.84 40.46
N PRO A 860 -15.99 19.07 40.45
CA PRO A 860 -15.97 17.78 41.13
C PRO A 860 -16.31 17.93 42.62
N PRO A 861 -17.09 17.00 43.22
CA PRO A 861 -17.42 17.06 44.62
C PRO A 861 -16.16 17.07 45.49
N ASP A 862 -16.14 17.91 46.52
CA ASP A 862 -15.08 17.88 47.54
C ASP A 862 -15.30 16.68 48.47
N TYR A 863 -14.84 15.51 48.00
CA TYR A 863 -14.93 14.26 48.76
C TYR A 863 -14.17 14.32 50.08
N THR A 864 -13.15 15.17 50.20
CA THR A 864 -12.40 15.35 51.45
C THR A 864 -13.28 16.03 52.50
N ALA A 865 -13.99 17.10 52.12
CA ALA A 865 -14.97 17.75 52.99
C ALA A 865 -16.12 16.82 53.37
N PHE A 866 -16.66 16.06 52.39
CA PHE A 866 -17.75 15.10 52.63
C PHE A 866 -17.36 14.00 53.64
N PHE A 867 -16.19 13.36 53.46
CA PHE A 867 -15.73 12.28 54.34
C PHE A 867 -15.52 12.77 55.77
N ASN A 868 -14.90 13.93 55.94
CA ASN A 868 -14.67 14.55 57.23
C ASN A 868 -15.97 14.94 57.94
N GLN A 869 -17.03 15.27 57.20
CA GLN A 869 -18.29 15.72 57.77
C GLN A 869 -19.26 14.57 58.09
N PHE A 870 -19.28 13.51 57.28
CA PHE A 870 -20.35 12.50 57.33
C PHE A 870 -19.90 11.06 57.61
N VAL A 871 -18.60 10.74 57.45
CA VAL A 871 -18.09 9.37 57.64
C VAL A 871 -17.21 9.25 58.89
N GLN A 872 -16.63 10.36 59.38
CA GLN A 872 -15.81 10.40 60.60
C GLN A 872 -16.58 10.64 61.91
N GLN A 873 -17.93 10.59 61.92
CA GLN A 873 -18.72 10.69 63.17
C GLN A 873 -18.87 9.36 63.89
#